data_AF-A0A7V3A416-F1
#
_entry.id   AF-A0A7V3A416-F1
#
_cell.length_a   1.000
_cell.length_b   1.000
_cell.length_c   1.000
_cell.angle_alpha   90.00
_cell.angle_beta   90.00
_cell.angle_gamma   90.00
#
_symmetry.space_group_name_H-M   'P 1'
#
loop_
_entity.id
_entity.type
_entity.pdbx_description
1 polymer ?
#
loop_
_entity_poly.entity_id
_entity_poly.type
_entity_poly.pdbx_seq_one_letter_code
_entity_poly.pdbx_strand_id
1 'polypeptide(L)'
;MDEVQIFPKDELGFGFIPPAYLPAGKDEFWIRNEQNPKPEGYWRHLTAKEIEILVKNLNTSDNWDNLLVTDQFDPYRITHTEFYGLVRIGSMEDSILRHHDLKLPVGISSSRIISCDVGDNVAIHNVQYLCHYIIGNRCILFNVDEMNTTNHARFGNGIVKEGEEEATRYWIDVMNEGGGRSILPFEGMIPADAYLWATFREDRTLMDRFFRFTQSGFDLRRGCYGTVGDSTVIKSCRIIKDVKIGSHCYIKGANKLKNLTINSSAEAPTQIGEGVELVNGIIGYGCHVFYGCKAVRFVLCDHSNLKYGARLIHSVLGENSTVSCCEILNNLVFPTHEQHHNNSFLTSSLVMGQSNIAAGATIGSNHNSRANDGEIVAGRGFWPGLCVSLKHSSRFASFVLIQKGSYPAELHIPFPFSLVVNNETKGRLEVMPAYFWMYNQYALARNEWKFQSRDKRVAKTQHIEYAALAPDTVEEIFVALGLLEEWVGKAAETQAQVPEQREDGRGENPVGETERRRESPRVEQTCRFSRPLGRSLLREHPDEVRKLSIYGEGMENSKRPVVILKAAEAYQAYRDMILYYGVKNLLSAWETWGCTSFEEFVRTLSKAVGVTEDILGETIGEGSALGNHTGGRETRWFNLGGQLVPAPKVETLLADVREGRISSWKDLHARYDTLWEEYPVDKLRHALLSLQDLWGASLSKVLWGKSLKEAERIQSYILEGVVNSRRKDYENPFRKATFRNEEEQKAVVGSLEKNPFVQLVKAESRLFMERIAKVRSLL
;
A
#
# COMPACT_ATOMS: atom_id res chain seq x y z
N MET A 1 4.86 0.84 40.64
CA MET A 1 5.26 -0.57 40.82
C MET A 1 4.13 -1.15 41.63
N ASP A 2 3.30 -2.00 41.02
CA ASP A 2 2.29 -2.72 41.78
C ASP A 2 2.99 -3.75 42.68
N GLU A 3 2.47 -3.89 43.89
CA GLU A 3 2.99 -4.78 44.92
C GLU A 3 2.85 -6.24 44.48
N VAL A 4 3.83 -7.09 44.83
CA VAL A 4 3.69 -8.55 44.68
C VAL A 4 2.64 -9.01 45.68
N GLN A 5 1.49 -9.50 45.18
CA GLN A 5 0.37 -9.95 45.99
C GLN A 5 0.42 -11.46 46.24
N ILE A 6 -0.04 -11.88 47.43
CA ILE A 6 -0.15 -13.30 47.81
C ILE A 6 -1.62 -13.70 47.69
N PHE A 7 -1.89 -14.73 46.90
CA PHE A 7 -3.20 -15.35 46.75
C PHE A 7 -3.16 -16.82 47.20
N PRO A 8 -4.28 -17.38 47.69
CA PRO A 8 -4.43 -18.82 47.89
C PRO A 8 -4.09 -19.62 46.63
N LYS A 9 -3.50 -20.81 46.80
CA LYS A 9 -3.06 -21.65 45.68
C LYS A 9 -4.22 -22.08 44.78
N ASP A 10 -5.38 -22.31 45.38
CA ASP A 10 -6.64 -22.71 44.75
C ASP A 10 -7.29 -21.62 43.89
N GLU A 11 -6.81 -20.38 43.95
CA GLU A 11 -7.23 -19.33 43.01
C GLU A 11 -6.48 -19.38 41.67
N LEU A 12 -5.39 -20.16 41.55
CA LEU A 12 -4.62 -20.23 40.31
C LEU A 12 -5.44 -20.87 39.19
N GLY A 13 -5.81 -20.06 38.20
CA GLY A 13 -6.60 -20.49 37.05
C GLY A 13 -8.11 -20.23 37.18
N PHE A 14 -8.56 -19.62 38.28
CA PHE A 14 -9.95 -19.20 38.48
C PHE A 14 -10.05 -17.68 38.65
N GLY A 15 -11.27 -17.15 38.60
CA GLY A 15 -11.54 -15.72 38.75
C GLY A 15 -11.04 -14.88 37.57
N PHE A 16 -10.93 -15.47 36.38
CA PHE A 16 -10.45 -14.78 35.18
C PHE A 16 -11.33 -13.57 34.83
N ILE A 17 -12.64 -13.73 34.99
CA ILE A 17 -13.61 -12.64 34.88
C ILE A 17 -13.99 -12.18 36.29
N PRO A 18 -13.71 -10.92 36.67
CA PRO A 18 -14.09 -10.43 37.99
C PRO A 18 -15.61 -10.44 38.15
N PRO A 19 -16.15 -10.71 39.36
CA PRO A 19 -17.59 -10.83 39.59
C PRO A 19 -18.44 -9.66 39.11
N ALA A 20 -17.89 -8.43 39.13
CA ALA A 20 -18.57 -7.23 38.64
C ALA A 20 -18.87 -7.24 37.13
N TYR A 21 -18.16 -8.08 36.36
CA TYR A 21 -18.31 -8.23 34.90
C TYR A 21 -19.00 -9.56 34.52
N LEU A 22 -19.49 -10.33 35.49
CA LEU A 22 -20.23 -11.57 35.25
C LEU A 22 -21.74 -11.30 35.17
N PRO A 23 -22.41 -11.65 34.06
CA PRO A 23 -23.87 -11.58 33.98
C PRO A 23 -24.55 -12.55 34.98
N ALA A 24 -25.78 -12.23 35.38
CA ALA A 24 -26.56 -13.10 36.26
C ALA A 24 -26.74 -14.50 35.65
N GLY A 25 -26.45 -15.54 36.43
CA GLY A 25 -26.57 -16.95 36.01
C GLY A 25 -25.47 -17.44 35.07
N LYS A 26 -24.42 -16.65 34.82
CA LYS A 26 -23.22 -17.07 34.07
C LYS A 26 -22.04 -17.27 35.02
N ASP A 27 -21.18 -18.23 34.69
CA ASP A 27 -19.89 -18.44 35.34
C ASP A 27 -18.76 -17.78 34.53
N GLU A 28 -17.51 -17.88 34.99
CA GLU A 28 -16.36 -17.29 34.28
C GLU A 28 -16.02 -17.97 32.94
N PHE A 29 -16.59 -19.14 32.65
CA PHE A 29 -16.29 -19.91 31.45
C PHE A 29 -17.27 -19.64 30.30
N TRP A 30 -18.29 -18.81 30.50
CA TRP A 30 -19.34 -18.60 29.50
C TRP A 30 -18.81 -18.09 28.15
N ILE A 31 -17.91 -17.09 28.14
CA ILE A 31 -17.28 -16.56 26.91
C ILE A 31 -16.36 -17.60 26.29
N ARG A 32 -15.59 -18.33 27.12
CA ARG A 32 -14.74 -19.43 26.66
C ARG A 32 -15.57 -20.49 25.91
N ASN A 33 -16.73 -20.84 26.44
CA ASN A 33 -17.64 -21.81 25.83
C ASN A 33 -18.27 -21.30 24.52
N GLU A 34 -18.49 -19.99 24.40
CA GLU A 34 -18.90 -19.37 23.13
C GLU A 34 -17.77 -19.35 22.10
N GLN A 35 -16.52 -19.13 22.52
CA GLN A 35 -15.34 -19.14 21.64
C GLN A 35 -15.00 -20.55 21.13
N ASN A 36 -15.31 -21.58 21.91
CA ASN A 36 -15.06 -22.98 21.56
C ASN A 36 -16.32 -23.84 21.80
N PRO A 37 -17.35 -23.67 20.96
CA PRO A 37 -18.61 -24.39 21.15
C PRO A 37 -18.39 -25.89 20.91
N LYS A 38 -18.80 -26.71 21.88
CA LYS A 38 -18.76 -28.17 21.81
C LYS A 38 -20.14 -28.74 22.14
N PRO A 39 -20.54 -29.87 21.51
CA PRO A 39 -21.82 -30.50 21.83
C PRO A 39 -21.85 -30.98 23.28
N GLU A 40 -23.04 -31.11 23.83
CA GLU A 40 -23.23 -31.67 25.17
C GLU A 40 -22.63 -33.08 25.24
N GLY A 41 -21.94 -33.39 26.35
CA GLY A 41 -21.26 -34.67 26.53
C GLY A 41 -19.94 -34.82 25.77
N TYR A 42 -19.49 -33.82 25.00
CA TYR A 42 -18.18 -33.88 24.33
C TYR A 42 -17.01 -34.02 25.31
N TRP A 43 -17.13 -33.37 26.47
CA TRP A 43 -16.17 -33.44 27.56
C TRP A 43 -16.71 -34.38 28.66
N ARG A 44 -15.87 -35.31 29.12
CA ARG A 44 -16.14 -36.18 30.26
C ARG A 44 -15.08 -36.01 31.35
N HIS A 45 -15.43 -36.43 32.56
CA HIS A 45 -14.46 -36.55 33.64
C HIS A 45 -13.49 -37.71 33.39
N LEU A 46 -12.32 -37.62 34.02
CA LEU A 46 -11.37 -38.71 34.08
C LEU A 46 -11.93 -39.88 34.90
N THR A 47 -11.60 -41.08 34.46
CA THR A 47 -11.81 -42.30 35.24
C THR A 47 -10.71 -42.45 36.30
N ALA A 48 -10.99 -43.20 37.37
CA ALA A 48 -10.00 -43.47 38.42
C ALA A 48 -8.69 -44.09 37.87
N LYS A 49 -8.80 -44.94 36.84
CA LYS A 49 -7.64 -45.56 36.17
C LYS A 49 -6.81 -44.52 35.42
N GLU A 50 -7.44 -43.58 34.73
CA GLU A 50 -6.73 -42.50 34.01
C GLU A 50 -6.00 -41.59 35.00
N ILE A 51 -6.62 -41.24 36.13
CA ILE A 51 -5.98 -40.44 37.19
C ILE A 51 -4.74 -41.17 37.75
N GLU A 52 -4.84 -42.46 38.03
CA GLU A 52 -3.71 -43.26 38.52
C GLU A 52 -2.52 -43.23 37.54
N ILE A 53 -2.79 -43.36 36.23
CA ILE A 53 -1.76 -43.30 35.18
C ILE A 53 -1.14 -41.91 35.13
N LEU A 54 -1.95 -40.85 35.16
CA LEU A 54 -1.46 -39.47 35.13
C LEU A 54 -0.55 -39.18 36.33
N VAL A 55 -0.92 -39.60 37.54
CA VAL A 55 -0.10 -39.45 38.75
C VAL A 55 1.22 -40.24 38.64
N LYS A 56 1.18 -41.49 38.17
CA LYS A 56 2.39 -42.30 37.95
C LYS A 56 3.33 -41.68 36.92
N ASN A 57 2.78 -40.97 35.94
CA ASN A 57 3.53 -40.21 34.94
C ASN A 57 4.05 -38.85 35.44
N LEU A 58 4.04 -38.63 36.76
CA LEU A 58 4.52 -37.41 37.43
C LEU A 58 3.72 -36.16 37.07
N ASN A 59 2.45 -36.31 36.71
CA ASN A 59 1.55 -35.18 36.53
C ASN A 59 0.92 -34.77 37.87
N THR A 60 0.59 -33.50 38.00
CA THR A 60 -0.12 -32.96 39.16
C THR A 60 -1.29 -32.10 38.71
N SER A 61 -2.34 -32.06 39.53
CA SER A 61 -3.50 -31.18 39.34
C SER A 61 -3.85 -30.56 40.69
N ASP A 62 -4.36 -29.33 40.68
CA ASP A 62 -5.03 -28.72 41.83
C ASP A 62 -6.34 -29.46 42.18
N ASN A 63 -7.08 -29.87 41.15
CA ASN A 63 -8.26 -30.73 41.26
C ASN A 63 -8.44 -31.54 39.96
N TRP A 64 -8.50 -32.87 40.06
CA TRP A 64 -8.68 -33.75 38.90
C TRP A 64 -10.08 -33.65 38.27
N ASP A 65 -11.09 -33.19 39.01
CA ASP A 65 -12.44 -33.00 38.47
C ASP A 65 -12.51 -31.86 37.44
N ASN A 66 -11.54 -30.93 37.51
CA ASN A 66 -11.40 -29.81 36.58
C ASN A 66 -10.60 -30.17 35.32
N LEU A 67 -10.09 -31.40 35.22
CA LEU A 67 -9.44 -31.90 34.01
C LEU A 67 -10.46 -32.77 33.23
N LEU A 68 -10.99 -32.20 32.16
CA LEU A 68 -11.97 -32.85 31.30
C LEU A 68 -11.31 -33.35 30.01
N VAL A 69 -11.78 -34.49 29.52
CA VAL A 69 -11.19 -35.16 28.34
C VAL A 69 -12.26 -35.64 27.38
N THR A 70 -11.88 -36.00 26.15
CA THR A 70 -12.77 -36.71 25.21
C THR A 70 -12.72 -38.23 25.41
N ASP A 71 -13.56 -38.98 24.71
CA ASP A 71 -13.55 -40.44 24.77
C ASP A 71 -12.26 -41.08 24.24
N GLN A 72 -11.62 -40.45 23.25
CA GLN A 72 -10.37 -40.93 22.64
C GLN A 72 -9.13 -40.34 23.33
N PHE A 73 -9.19 -40.21 24.65
CA PHE A 73 -8.09 -39.73 25.48
C PHE A 73 -7.19 -40.89 25.91
N ASP A 74 -5.88 -40.73 25.74
CA ASP A 74 -4.85 -41.64 26.27
C ASP A 74 -4.01 -40.96 27.36
N PRO A 75 -4.17 -41.33 28.65
CA PRO A 75 -3.40 -40.75 29.76
C PRO A 75 -1.89 -41.04 29.67
N TYR A 76 -1.45 -42.06 28.90
CA TYR A 76 -0.02 -42.36 28.73
C TYR A 76 0.71 -41.31 27.87
N ARG A 77 -0.02 -40.45 27.15
CA ARG A 77 0.55 -39.37 26.34
C ARG A 77 0.91 -38.12 27.16
N ILE A 78 0.59 -38.10 28.46
CA ILE A 78 0.82 -36.94 29.32
C ILE A 78 1.80 -37.29 30.43
N THR A 79 2.90 -36.53 30.54
CA THR A 79 3.98 -36.77 31.51
C THR A 79 4.52 -35.47 32.12
N HIS A 80 4.92 -35.52 33.39
CA HIS A 80 5.59 -34.39 34.07
C HIS A 80 4.92 -33.03 33.85
N THR A 81 3.59 -32.96 33.94
CA THR A 81 2.79 -31.77 33.63
C THR A 81 1.97 -31.32 34.83
N GLU A 82 1.86 -30.01 35.03
CA GLU A 82 1.03 -29.40 36.08
C GLU A 82 -0.24 -28.79 35.47
N PHE A 83 -1.40 -29.16 36.02
CA PHE A 83 -2.71 -28.63 35.63
C PHE A 83 -3.28 -27.75 36.75
N TYR A 84 -3.86 -26.62 36.36
CA TYR A 84 -4.55 -25.69 37.26
C TYR A 84 -5.81 -25.15 36.60
N GLY A 85 -6.87 -24.95 37.38
CA GLY A 85 -8.13 -24.47 36.83
C GLY A 85 -8.82 -25.47 35.91
N LEU A 86 -9.81 -25.01 35.15
CA LEU A 86 -10.56 -25.87 34.21
C LEU A 86 -9.75 -26.12 32.94
N VAL A 87 -9.20 -27.31 32.77
CA VAL A 87 -8.46 -27.73 31.58
C VAL A 87 -9.24 -28.78 30.81
N ARG A 88 -9.33 -28.63 29.48
CA ARG A 88 -10.06 -29.56 28.61
C ARG A 88 -9.13 -30.09 27.52
N ILE A 89 -9.02 -31.40 27.36
CA ILE A 89 -8.05 -32.05 26.46
C ILE A 89 -8.77 -32.96 25.47
N GLY A 90 -8.61 -32.65 24.18
CA GLY A 90 -9.12 -33.44 23.05
C GLY A 90 -8.50 -34.83 22.93
N SER A 91 -8.72 -35.45 21.78
CA SER A 91 -8.15 -36.78 21.48
C SER A 91 -6.62 -36.77 21.54
N MET A 92 -6.03 -37.86 22.04
CA MET A 92 -4.58 -38.01 22.17
C MET A 92 -4.13 -39.37 21.60
N GLU A 93 -4.18 -39.52 20.28
CA GLU A 93 -3.78 -40.76 19.62
C GLU A 93 -2.25 -40.99 19.69
N ASP A 94 -1.81 -42.25 19.77
CA ASP A 94 -0.39 -42.63 19.71
C ASP A 94 0.19 -42.41 18.30
N SER A 95 0.48 -41.15 18.01
CA SER A 95 0.93 -40.66 16.71
C SER A 95 1.98 -39.57 16.85
N ILE A 96 2.54 -39.13 15.74
CA ILE A 96 3.58 -38.11 15.68
C ILE A 96 3.11 -36.98 14.77
N LEU A 97 3.22 -35.74 15.23
CA LEU A 97 3.11 -34.57 14.38
C LEU A 97 4.47 -34.25 13.76
N ARG A 98 4.46 -33.92 12.47
CA ARG A 98 5.65 -33.53 11.72
C ARG A 98 5.45 -32.18 11.06
N HIS A 99 6.40 -31.27 11.29
CA HIS A 99 6.52 -30.04 10.51
C HIS A 99 7.98 -29.88 10.05
N HIS A 100 8.21 -30.01 8.73
CA HIS A 100 9.54 -30.20 8.14
C HIS A 100 10.30 -31.35 8.82
N ASP A 101 11.44 -31.08 9.45
CA ASP A 101 12.27 -32.08 10.12
C ASP A 101 11.94 -32.22 11.63
N LEU A 102 11.11 -31.33 12.17
CA LEU A 102 10.64 -31.44 13.55
C LEU A 102 9.56 -32.52 13.62
N LYS A 103 9.80 -33.55 14.44
CA LYS A 103 8.86 -34.61 14.76
C LYS A 103 8.67 -34.65 16.27
N LEU A 104 7.42 -34.55 16.72
CA LEU A 104 7.06 -34.61 18.13
C LEU A 104 5.88 -35.57 18.31
N PRO A 105 5.89 -36.43 19.32
CA PRO A 105 4.73 -37.26 19.62
C PRO A 105 3.54 -36.39 19.98
N VAL A 106 2.34 -36.84 19.66
CA VAL A 106 1.12 -36.25 20.22
C VAL A 106 1.12 -36.50 21.73
N GLY A 107 0.78 -35.47 22.51
CA GLY A 107 0.82 -35.51 23.97
C GLY A 107 1.28 -34.21 24.62
N ILE A 108 1.35 -34.23 25.94
CA ILE A 108 1.78 -33.09 26.75
C ILE A 108 2.93 -33.53 27.65
N SER A 109 4.06 -32.82 27.62
CA SER A 109 5.16 -33.13 28.56
C SER A 109 5.89 -31.91 29.10
N SER A 110 6.32 -32.00 30.35
CA SER A 110 7.17 -31.00 31.01
C SER A 110 6.61 -29.58 30.87
N SER A 111 5.30 -29.43 31.14
CA SER A 111 4.58 -28.18 30.87
C SER A 111 3.66 -27.79 32.02
N ARG A 112 3.26 -26.52 32.07
CA ARG A 112 2.22 -26.01 32.98
C ARG A 112 1.05 -25.47 32.19
N ILE A 113 -0.14 -26.02 32.44
CA ILE A 113 -1.37 -25.72 31.71
C ILE A 113 -2.41 -25.16 32.68
N ILE A 114 -2.85 -23.93 32.46
CA ILE A 114 -3.72 -23.19 33.38
C ILE A 114 -4.96 -22.73 32.62
N SER A 115 -6.12 -23.28 32.95
CA SER A 115 -7.40 -22.90 32.36
C SER A 115 -7.39 -22.79 30.83
N CYS A 116 -7.09 -23.90 30.14
CA CYS A 116 -6.94 -23.96 28.69
C CYS A 116 -7.84 -25.03 28.05
N ASP A 117 -8.21 -24.81 26.78
CA ASP A 117 -8.76 -25.86 25.91
C ASP A 117 -7.65 -26.33 24.96
N VAL A 118 -7.42 -27.63 24.90
CA VAL A 118 -6.46 -28.28 24.00
C VAL A 118 -7.24 -29.14 23.01
N GLY A 119 -7.11 -28.85 21.72
CA GLY A 119 -7.77 -29.58 20.65
C GLY A 119 -7.21 -30.99 20.43
N ASP A 120 -7.66 -31.63 19.35
CA ASP A 120 -7.32 -33.01 19.07
C ASP A 120 -5.89 -33.15 18.54
N ASN A 121 -5.19 -34.18 19.01
CA ASN A 121 -3.89 -34.62 18.55
C ASN A 121 -2.83 -33.50 18.55
N VAL A 122 -2.73 -32.77 19.67
CA VAL A 122 -1.79 -31.65 19.86
C VAL A 122 -0.50 -32.16 20.52
N ALA A 123 0.65 -31.58 20.15
CA ALA A 123 1.94 -31.81 20.80
C ALA A 123 2.36 -30.56 21.60
N ILE A 124 2.34 -30.63 22.93
CA ILE A 124 2.74 -29.54 23.85
C ILE A 124 3.92 -30.02 24.69
N HIS A 125 5.13 -29.56 24.38
CA HIS A 125 6.33 -30.03 25.07
C HIS A 125 7.21 -28.87 25.53
N ASN A 126 7.62 -28.91 26.81
CA ASN A 126 8.46 -27.87 27.40
C ASN A 126 7.85 -26.46 27.27
N VAL A 127 6.57 -26.34 27.63
CA VAL A 127 5.86 -25.05 27.68
C VAL A 127 5.71 -24.63 29.14
N GLN A 128 6.52 -23.66 29.55
CA GLN A 128 6.75 -23.33 30.96
C GLN A 128 5.54 -22.64 31.62
N TYR A 129 4.74 -21.92 30.83
CA TYR A 129 3.51 -21.27 31.31
C TYR A 129 2.51 -21.08 30.17
N LEU A 130 1.48 -21.91 30.09
CA LEU A 130 0.36 -21.77 29.13
C LEU A 130 -0.94 -21.46 29.88
N CYS A 131 -1.53 -20.29 29.67
CA CYS A 131 -2.61 -19.77 30.50
C CYS A 131 -3.70 -19.03 29.68
N HIS A 132 -4.96 -19.42 29.85
CA HIS A 132 -6.14 -18.82 29.18
C HIS A 132 -6.06 -18.83 27.65
N TYR A 133 -5.78 -20.00 27.09
CA TYR A 133 -5.70 -20.22 25.64
C TYR A 133 -6.64 -21.34 25.17
N ILE A 134 -7.16 -21.18 23.96
CA ILE A 134 -7.85 -22.21 23.18
C ILE A 134 -6.90 -22.62 22.06
N ILE A 135 -6.43 -23.87 22.10
CA ILE A 135 -5.50 -24.44 21.12
C ILE A 135 -6.28 -25.34 20.18
N GLY A 136 -6.17 -25.08 18.87
CA GLY A 136 -6.79 -25.88 17.81
C GLY A 136 -6.13 -27.24 17.61
N ASN A 137 -6.62 -27.97 16.63
CA ASN A 137 -6.22 -29.36 16.39
C ASN A 137 -4.85 -29.45 15.72
N ARG A 138 -4.12 -30.55 15.96
CA ARG A 138 -2.84 -30.87 15.30
C ARG A 138 -1.80 -29.75 15.41
N CYS A 139 -1.83 -29.00 16.51
CA CYS A 139 -0.86 -27.94 16.78
C CYS A 139 0.42 -28.49 17.40
N ILE A 140 1.54 -27.81 17.17
CA ILE A 140 2.81 -28.08 17.84
C ILE A 140 3.19 -26.84 18.66
N LEU A 141 3.28 -26.98 19.98
CA LEU A 141 3.84 -26.00 20.90
C LEU A 141 5.10 -26.60 21.55
N PHE A 142 6.28 -26.06 21.25
CA PHE A 142 7.54 -26.66 21.70
C PHE A 142 8.56 -25.64 22.17
N ASN A 143 9.05 -25.75 23.41
CA ASN A 143 9.99 -24.80 24.01
C ASN A 143 9.44 -23.36 24.01
N VAL A 144 8.42 -23.10 24.84
CA VAL A 144 7.80 -21.77 24.98
C VAL A 144 7.87 -21.33 26.44
N ASP A 145 8.45 -20.16 26.71
CA ASP A 145 8.65 -19.69 28.09
C ASP A 145 7.35 -19.14 28.71
N GLU A 146 6.59 -18.31 27.98
CA GLU A 146 5.34 -17.73 28.46
C GLU A 146 4.34 -17.59 27.31
N MET A 147 3.12 -18.10 27.54
CA MET A 147 1.98 -17.95 26.65
C MET A 147 0.71 -17.68 27.47
N ASN A 148 0.35 -16.40 27.64
CA ASN A 148 -0.74 -15.98 28.54
C ASN A 148 -1.72 -14.98 27.90
N THR A 149 -2.98 -15.08 28.29
CA THR A 149 -4.00 -14.08 27.93
C THR A 149 -4.57 -13.43 29.18
N THR A 150 -4.72 -12.11 29.11
CA THR A 150 -5.39 -11.30 30.12
C THR A 150 -6.88 -11.17 29.81
N ASN A 151 -7.70 -10.96 30.84
CA ASN A 151 -9.15 -10.83 30.66
C ASN A 151 -9.58 -9.56 29.89
N HIS A 152 -8.67 -8.63 29.66
CA HIS A 152 -8.91 -7.39 28.92
C HIS A 152 -8.10 -7.36 27.60
N ALA A 153 -7.67 -8.52 27.11
CA ALA A 153 -6.96 -8.65 25.84
C ALA A 153 -7.77 -8.05 24.67
N ARG A 154 -7.10 -7.27 23.83
CA ARG A 154 -7.70 -6.61 22.66
C ARG A 154 -7.22 -7.19 21.33
N PHE A 155 -6.21 -8.07 21.39
CA PHE A 155 -5.63 -8.74 20.23
C PHE A 155 -5.22 -7.77 19.12
N GLY A 156 -4.67 -6.61 19.48
CA GLY A 156 -4.21 -5.63 18.50
C GLY A 156 -5.32 -4.74 17.90
N ASN A 157 -6.55 -4.82 18.40
CA ASN A 157 -7.61 -3.88 18.05
C ASN A 157 -7.54 -2.63 18.95
N GLY A 158 -7.73 -1.46 18.34
CA GLY A 158 -7.77 -0.15 18.99
C GLY A 158 -9.07 0.11 19.75
N ILE A 159 -9.58 -0.89 20.48
CA ILE A 159 -10.80 -0.83 21.29
C ILE A 159 -10.50 -0.56 22.78
N VAL A 160 -11.54 -0.34 23.56
CA VAL A 160 -11.50 -0.31 25.04
C VAL A 160 -12.51 -1.34 25.55
N LYS A 161 -12.08 -2.23 26.45
CA LYS A 161 -12.96 -3.25 27.05
C LYS A 161 -13.83 -2.64 28.15
N GLU A 162 -14.90 -3.33 28.50
CA GLU A 162 -15.81 -2.92 29.58
C GLU A 162 -15.06 -2.58 30.88
N GLY A 163 -15.35 -1.43 31.48
CA GLY A 163 -14.73 -0.97 32.72
C GLY A 163 -13.24 -0.58 32.63
N GLU A 164 -12.65 -0.57 31.43
CA GLU A 164 -11.34 0.06 31.22
C GLU A 164 -11.49 1.57 30.97
N GLU A 165 -10.48 2.34 31.34
CA GLU A 165 -10.43 3.78 31.04
C GLU A 165 -10.04 4.02 29.59
N GLU A 166 -10.60 5.06 28.97
CA GLU A 166 -10.30 5.45 27.59
C GLU A 166 -8.80 5.74 27.36
N ALA A 167 -8.08 6.22 28.39
CA ALA A 167 -6.64 6.48 28.34
C ALA A 167 -5.79 5.23 28.03
N THR A 168 -6.35 4.02 28.24
CA THR A 168 -5.68 2.76 27.90
C THR A 168 -5.76 2.45 26.41
N ARG A 169 -6.62 3.11 25.63
CA ARG A 169 -6.71 2.94 24.17
C ARG A 169 -5.39 3.32 23.54
N TYR A 170 -4.94 2.51 22.58
CA TYR A 170 -3.80 2.91 21.77
C TYR A 170 -4.26 3.25 20.36
N TRP A 171 -3.54 4.21 19.79
CA TRP A 171 -3.73 4.73 18.44
C TRP A 171 -2.46 4.48 17.63
N ILE A 172 -2.62 4.47 16.32
CA ILE A 172 -1.51 4.51 15.36
C ILE A 172 -1.47 5.92 14.77
N ASP A 173 -0.32 6.56 14.85
CA ASP A 173 -0.12 7.93 14.38
C ASP A 173 0.48 7.91 12.98
N VAL A 174 -0.37 7.76 11.97
CA VAL A 174 0.07 7.69 10.57
C VAL A 174 0.30 9.08 9.97
N MET A 175 1.20 9.17 8.98
CA MET A 175 1.57 10.36 8.20
C MET A 175 2.22 11.51 8.99
N ASN A 176 1.81 11.73 10.23
CA ASN A 176 2.22 12.85 11.07
C ASN A 176 2.65 12.34 12.45
N GLU A 177 3.85 12.74 12.88
CA GLU A 177 4.39 12.35 14.19
C GLU A 177 3.72 13.04 15.38
N GLY A 178 3.07 14.17 15.18
CA GLY A 178 2.35 14.93 16.20
C GLY A 178 0.98 14.36 16.60
N GLY A 179 0.51 13.27 15.96
CA GLY A 179 -0.77 12.62 16.29
C GLY A 179 -2.02 13.32 15.75
N GLY A 180 -1.88 14.33 14.88
CA GLY A 180 -3.04 15.01 14.27
C GLY A 180 -3.90 14.12 13.36
N ARG A 181 -3.34 12.99 12.91
CA ARG A 181 -3.93 12.04 11.95
C ARG A 181 -4.09 10.63 12.52
N SER A 182 -4.13 10.49 13.84
CA SER A 182 -4.23 9.18 14.48
C SER A 182 -5.49 8.41 14.06
N ILE A 183 -5.32 7.10 13.88
CA ILE A 183 -6.36 6.14 13.53
C ILE A 183 -6.39 4.96 14.51
N LEU A 184 -7.52 4.29 14.63
CA LEU A 184 -7.64 3.07 15.45
C LEU A 184 -7.42 1.83 14.58
N PRO A 185 -6.42 0.98 14.89
CA PRO A 185 -6.26 -0.29 14.18
C PRO A 185 -7.43 -1.22 14.47
N PHE A 186 -7.81 -2.00 13.47
CA PHE A 186 -8.83 -3.04 13.62
C PHE A 186 -8.54 -4.22 12.69
N GLU A 187 -8.85 -5.44 13.14
CA GLU A 187 -8.65 -6.67 12.37
C GLU A 187 -9.46 -6.57 11.07
N GLY A 188 -8.76 -6.56 9.94
CA GLY A 188 -9.34 -6.34 8.60
C GLY A 188 -9.07 -4.96 7.99
N MET A 189 -8.41 -4.03 8.70
CA MET A 189 -8.06 -2.72 8.15
C MET A 189 -7.24 -2.83 6.86
N ILE A 190 -7.69 -2.12 5.81
CA ILE A 190 -6.95 -1.95 4.55
C ILE A 190 -6.47 -0.50 4.38
N PRO A 191 -5.51 -0.23 3.47
CA PRO A 191 -4.99 1.13 3.26
C PRO A 191 -6.06 2.17 2.89
N ALA A 192 -7.14 1.79 2.19
CA ALA A 192 -8.28 2.66 1.92
C ALA A 192 -8.91 3.23 3.21
N ASP A 193 -9.16 2.37 4.22
CA ASP A 193 -9.75 2.76 5.50
C ASP A 193 -8.86 3.74 6.25
N ALA A 194 -7.58 3.39 6.35
CA ALA A 194 -6.57 4.22 6.99
C ALA A 194 -6.46 5.58 6.31
N TYR A 195 -6.52 5.63 4.97
CA TYR A 195 -6.46 6.86 4.20
C TYR A 195 -7.66 7.76 4.45
N LEU A 196 -8.88 7.23 4.36
CA LEU A 196 -10.09 8.02 4.62
C LEU A 196 -10.08 8.59 6.05
N TRP A 197 -9.70 7.79 7.04
CA TRP A 197 -9.66 8.24 8.44
C TRP A 197 -8.53 9.24 8.72
N ALA A 198 -7.35 9.05 8.11
CA ALA A 198 -6.21 9.94 8.32
C ALA A 198 -6.31 11.26 7.53
N THR A 199 -7.15 11.33 6.50
CA THR A 199 -7.20 12.47 5.56
C THR A 199 -8.28 13.48 5.91
N PHE A 200 -9.54 13.05 6.08
CA PHE A 200 -10.70 13.94 6.24
C PHE A 200 -10.91 14.39 7.70
N ARG A 201 -9.85 14.89 8.34
CA ARG A 201 -9.81 15.17 9.79
C ARG A 201 -10.73 16.31 10.23
N GLU A 202 -11.04 17.22 9.31
CA GLU A 202 -12.00 18.30 9.50
C GLU A 202 -13.43 17.79 9.72
N ASP A 203 -13.74 16.58 9.22
CA ASP A 203 -15.07 16.00 9.28
C ASP A 203 -15.30 15.20 10.57
N ARG A 204 -15.70 15.92 11.61
CA ARG A 204 -15.94 15.33 12.95
C ARG A 204 -16.99 14.22 12.94
N THR A 205 -18.02 14.31 12.10
CA THR A 205 -19.08 13.29 12.03
C THR A 205 -18.51 12.00 11.45
N LEU A 206 -17.73 12.10 10.38
CA LEU A 206 -17.07 10.95 9.79
C LEU A 206 -16.08 10.30 10.77
N MET A 207 -15.27 11.09 11.49
CA MET A 207 -14.33 10.57 12.48
C MET A 207 -15.02 9.83 13.62
N ASP A 208 -16.15 10.35 14.13
CA ASP A 208 -16.97 9.68 15.14
C ASP A 208 -17.59 8.38 14.62
N ARG A 209 -18.02 8.33 13.34
CA ARG A 209 -18.50 7.09 12.71
C ARG A 209 -17.41 6.04 12.63
N PHE A 210 -16.22 6.38 12.14
CA PHE A 210 -15.09 5.44 12.08
C PHE A 210 -14.67 4.95 13.48
N PHE A 211 -14.63 5.86 14.47
CA PHE A 211 -14.41 5.48 15.86
C PHE A 211 -15.43 4.43 16.33
N ARG A 212 -16.72 4.66 16.06
CA ARG A 212 -17.80 3.73 16.43
C ARG A 212 -17.68 2.40 15.67
N PHE A 213 -17.40 2.40 14.37
CA PHE A 213 -17.20 1.17 13.60
C PHE A 213 -16.13 0.28 14.23
N THR A 214 -15.03 0.87 14.68
CA THR A 214 -13.97 0.13 15.38
C THR A 214 -14.41 -0.29 16.78
N GLN A 215 -14.98 0.61 17.59
CA GLN A 215 -15.37 0.28 18.97
C GLN A 215 -16.49 -0.77 19.02
N SER A 216 -17.47 -0.75 18.11
CA SER A 216 -18.57 -1.73 18.10
C SER A 216 -18.28 -2.95 17.23
N GLY A 217 -17.16 -2.97 16.49
CA GLY A 217 -16.81 -4.05 15.56
C GLY A 217 -16.27 -5.31 16.23
N PHE A 218 -15.94 -5.25 17.52
CA PHE A 218 -15.28 -6.32 18.25
C PHE A 218 -15.91 -6.56 19.62
N ASP A 219 -15.63 -7.73 20.20
CA ASP A 219 -16.12 -8.10 21.51
C ASP A 219 -15.54 -7.17 22.60
N LEU A 220 -16.41 -6.46 23.32
CA LEU A 220 -16.03 -5.53 24.38
C LEU A 220 -16.01 -6.18 25.77
N ARG A 221 -16.54 -7.40 25.89
CA ARG A 221 -16.60 -8.15 27.14
C ARG A 221 -15.20 -8.51 27.60
N ARG A 222 -15.05 -8.63 28.92
CA ARG A 222 -13.84 -9.18 29.54
C ARG A 222 -13.91 -10.70 29.60
N GLY A 223 -12.78 -11.37 29.38
CA GLY A 223 -12.67 -12.82 29.52
C GLY A 223 -12.50 -13.59 28.22
N CYS A 224 -12.23 -12.93 27.09
CA CYS A 224 -11.88 -13.61 25.86
C CYS A 224 -10.50 -14.30 26.01
N TYR A 225 -10.44 -15.57 25.64
CA TYR A 225 -9.20 -16.35 25.62
C TYR A 225 -8.41 -16.06 24.34
N GLY A 226 -7.09 -16.19 24.43
CA GLY A 226 -6.23 -16.20 23.26
C GLY A 226 -6.46 -17.48 22.46
N THR A 227 -6.20 -17.44 21.16
CA THR A 227 -6.49 -18.59 20.28
C THR A 227 -5.28 -18.97 19.45
N VAL A 228 -5.14 -20.27 19.19
CA VAL A 228 -4.23 -20.84 18.20
C VAL A 228 -5.04 -21.69 17.24
N GLY A 229 -5.10 -21.31 15.97
CA GLY A 229 -5.83 -22.06 14.95
C GLY A 229 -5.16 -23.39 14.60
N ASP A 230 -5.92 -24.28 13.99
CA ASP A 230 -5.49 -25.63 13.60
C ASP A 230 -4.17 -25.68 12.83
N SER A 231 -3.42 -26.75 13.05
CA SER A 231 -2.18 -27.06 12.32
C SER A 231 -1.12 -25.95 12.41
N THR A 232 -1.15 -25.17 13.49
CA THR A 232 -0.17 -24.12 13.79
C THR A 232 1.02 -24.68 14.55
N VAL A 233 2.20 -24.13 14.26
CA VAL A 233 3.46 -24.53 14.88
C VAL A 233 4.12 -23.34 15.54
N ILE A 234 4.28 -23.40 16.86
CA ILE A 234 4.96 -22.40 17.68
C ILE A 234 6.13 -23.08 18.37
N LYS A 235 7.36 -22.62 18.12
CA LYS A 235 8.53 -23.22 18.73
C LYS A 235 9.63 -22.25 19.13
N SER A 236 10.33 -22.58 20.21
CA SER A 236 11.50 -21.85 20.72
C SER A 236 11.19 -20.37 20.94
N CYS A 237 10.02 -20.04 21.49
CA CYS A 237 9.56 -18.67 21.69
C CYS A 237 9.70 -18.27 23.16
N ARG A 238 9.94 -16.99 23.41
CA ARG A 238 9.99 -16.46 24.77
C ARG A 238 8.60 -16.06 25.25
N ILE A 239 8.08 -14.91 24.82
CA ILE A 239 6.84 -14.34 25.36
C ILE A 239 5.78 -14.22 24.25
N ILE A 240 4.61 -14.80 24.47
CA ILE A 240 3.39 -14.64 23.67
C ILE A 240 2.27 -14.20 24.61
N LYS A 241 1.81 -12.96 24.50
CA LYS A 241 0.86 -12.37 25.44
C LYS A 241 -0.29 -11.66 24.74
N ASP A 242 -1.54 -12.02 25.06
CA ASP A 242 -2.73 -11.40 24.47
C ASP A 242 -2.74 -11.51 22.93
N VAL A 243 -2.51 -12.72 22.40
CA VAL A 243 -2.38 -12.94 20.95
C VAL A 243 -3.44 -13.89 20.42
N LYS A 244 -4.08 -13.50 19.31
CA LYS A 244 -4.94 -14.33 18.45
C LYS A 244 -4.13 -14.82 17.25
N ILE A 245 -4.00 -16.13 17.07
CA ILE A 245 -3.19 -16.77 16.01
C ILE A 245 -4.10 -17.62 15.12
N GLY A 246 -4.12 -17.33 13.82
CA GLY A 246 -4.86 -18.10 12.82
C GLY A 246 -4.23 -19.46 12.50
N SER A 247 -4.95 -20.29 11.76
CA SER A 247 -4.54 -21.66 11.42
C SER A 247 -3.33 -21.69 10.48
N HIS A 248 -2.57 -22.79 10.52
CA HIS A 248 -1.38 -23.02 9.69
C HIS A 248 -0.30 -21.95 9.85
N CYS A 249 -0.30 -21.22 10.98
CA CYS A 249 0.73 -20.23 11.26
C CYS A 249 2.04 -20.93 11.65
N TYR A 250 3.17 -20.32 11.32
CA TYR A 250 4.49 -20.79 11.74
C TYR A 250 5.23 -19.71 12.51
N ILE A 251 5.45 -19.94 13.79
CA ILE A 251 6.18 -19.03 14.69
C ILE A 251 7.40 -19.75 15.25
N LYS A 252 8.59 -19.21 14.99
CA LYS A 252 9.85 -19.78 15.46
C LYS A 252 10.74 -18.70 16.04
N GLY A 253 11.21 -18.87 17.29
CA GLY A 253 12.28 -18.02 17.82
C GLY A 253 11.85 -16.59 18.17
N ALA A 254 10.55 -16.32 18.29
CA ALA A 254 10.07 -14.97 18.59
C ALA A 254 10.46 -14.58 20.03
N ASN A 255 11.00 -13.37 20.19
CA ASN A 255 11.38 -12.85 21.50
C ASN A 255 10.15 -12.31 22.26
N LYS A 256 9.24 -11.63 21.55
CA LYS A 256 8.05 -11.05 22.15
C LYS A 256 6.96 -10.84 21.12
N LEU A 257 5.79 -11.43 21.36
CA LEU A 257 4.56 -11.17 20.63
C LEU A 257 3.53 -10.69 21.66
N LYS A 258 3.08 -9.43 21.57
CA LYS A 258 2.16 -8.88 22.58
C LYS A 258 1.01 -8.07 21.96
N ASN A 259 -0.22 -8.39 22.35
CA ASN A 259 -1.43 -7.70 21.92
C ASN A 259 -1.52 -7.65 20.39
N LEU A 260 -1.66 -8.84 19.78
CA LEU A 260 -1.61 -9.01 18.33
C LEU A 260 -2.77 -9.85 17.81
N THR A 261 -3.15 -9.58 16.56
CA THR A 261 -3.84 -10.55 15.71
C THR A 261 -2.89 -10.97 14.60
N ILE A 262 -2.67 -12.27 14.46
CA ILE A 262 -1.86 -12.88 13.40
C ILE A 262 -2.80 -13.70 12.51
N ASN A 263 -3.22 -13.11 11.39
CA ASN A 263 -4.07 -13.79 10.42
C ASN A 263 -3.26 -14.79 9.61
N SER A 264 -3.77 -16.01 9.52
CA SER A 264 -3.13 -17.12 8.81
C SER A 264 -4.20 -18.14 8.40
N SER A 265 -4.01 -18.76 7.23
CA SER A 265 -4.84 -19.87 6.74
C SER A 265 -3.96 -20.90 6.03
N ALA A 266 -4.56 -22.02 5.61
CA ALA A 266 -3.86 -23.04 4.83
C ALA A 266 -3.37 -22.51 3.48
N GLU A 267 -4.16 -21.65 2.84
CA GLU A 267 -3.90 -21.08 1.51
C GLU A 267 -2.95 -19.88 1.58
N ALA A 268 -2.95 -19.15 2.69
CA ALA A 268 -2.12 -17.97 2.92
C ALA A 268 -1.47 -18.01 4.31
N PRO A 269 -0.51 -18.93 4.55
CA PRO A 269 0.11 -19.10 5.85
C PRO A 269 1.03 -17.92 6.19
N THR A 270 0.87 -17.39 7.41
CA THR A 270 1.72 -16.32 7.93
C THR A 270 2.86 -16.89 8.79
N GLN A 271 4.04 -16.30 8.64
CA GLN A 271 5.26 -16.79 9.29
C GLN A 271 5.97 -15.69 10.08
N ILE A 272 6.38 -16.03 11.31
CA ILE A 272 7.17 -15.18 12.20
C ILE A 272 8.44 -15.94 12.60
N GLY A 273 9.59 -15.34 12.30
CA GLY A 273 10.90 -15.92 12.53
C GLY A 273 11.63 -15.40 13.76
N GLU A 274 12.91 -15.74 13.80
CA GLU A 274 13.75 -15.61 14.99
C GLU A 274 14.07 -14.16 15.34
N GLY A 275 14.13 -13.88 16.64
CA GLY A 275 14.50 -12.58 17.21
C GLY A 275 13.44 -11.49 17.05
N VAL A 276 12.27 -11.83 16.51
CA VAL A 276 11.20 -10.86 16.22
C VAL A 276 10.52 -10.36 17.50
N GLU A 277 10.22 -9.06 17.53
CA GLU A 277 9.49 -8.37 18.60
C GLU A 277 8.32 -7.56 18.00
N LEU A 278 7.07 -7.98 18.25
CA LEU A 278 5.86 -7.34 17.74
C LEU A 278 4.94 -6.95 18.90
N VAL A 279 4.51 -5.69 18.95
CA VAL A 279 3.67 -5.15 20.02
C VAL A 279 2.57 -4.26 19.47
N ASN A 280 1.31 -4.49 19.88
CA ASN A 280 0.15 -3.68 19.51
C ASN A 280 -0.03 -3.59 17.99
N GLY A 281 -0.50 -4.66 17.35
CA GLY A 281 -0.62 -4.63 15.89
C GLY A 281 -1.38 -5.79 15.29
N ILE A 282 -1.61 -5.66 13.99
CA ILE A 282 -2.38 -6.63 13.20
C ILE A 282 -1.52 -7.06 12.03
N ILE A 283 -1.46 -8.36 11.80
CA ILE A 283 -0.72 -8.98 10.73
C ILE A 283 -1.72 -9.70 9.83
N GLY A 284 -1.74 -9.33 8.55
CA GLY A 284 -2.57 -9.92 7.50
C GLY A 284 -2.12 -11.31 7.07
N TYR A 285 -2.86 -11.90 6.14
CA TYR A 285 -2.62 -13.25 5.61
C TYR A 285 -1.37 -13.30 4.72
N GLY A 286 -0.66 -14.44 4.72
CA GLY A 286 0.53 -14.65 3.88
C GLY A 286 1.74 -13.77 4.23
N CYS A 287 1.77 -13.17 5.42
CA CYS A 287 2.84 -12.26 5.82
C CYS A 287 4.10 -13.01 6.27
N HIS A 288 5.26 -12.38 6.10
CA HIS A 288 6.55 -12.94 6.50
C HIS A 288 7.35 -11.92 7.31
N VAL A 289 7.54 -12.17 8.60
CA VAL A 289 8.29 -11.30 9.52
C VAL A 289 9.50 -12.06 10.08
N PHE A 290 10.72 -11.70 9.68
CA PHE A 290 11.91 -12.51 9.96
C PHE A 290 13.14 -11.70 10.38
N TYR A 291 14.11 -12.40 10.96
CA TYR A 291 15.47 -11.93 11.16
C TYR A 291 15.55 -10.68 12.07
N GLY A 292 14.97 -10.75 13.26
CA GLY A 292 15.11 -9.69 14.27
C GLY A 292 14.29 -8.42 14.02
N CYS A 293 13.26 -8.49 13.18
CA CYS A 293 12.36 -7.36 12.93
C CYS A 293 11.64 -6.90 14.21
N LYS A 294 11.38 -5.59 14.28
CA LYS A 294 10.64 -4.97 15.37
C LYS A 294 9.46 -4.19 14.83
N ALA A 295 8.27 -4.36 15.40
CA ALA A 295 7.14 -3.53 15.04
C ALA A 295 6.29 -3.15 16.26
N VAL A 296 5.88 -1.89 16.32
CA VAL A 296 5.13 -1.33 17.44
C VAL A 296 4.03 -0.41 16.91
N ARG A 297 2.76 -0.66 17.32
CA ARG A 297 1.60 0.14 16.87
C ARG A 297 1.51 0.16 15.35
N PHE A 298 1.15 -0.98 14.77
CA PHE A 298 1.26 -1.18 13.32
C PHE A 298 0.12 -2.01 12.74
N VAL A 299 -0.10 -1.84 11.44
CA VAL A 299 -0.86 -2.77 10.61
C VAL A 299 0.04 -3.22 9.46
N LEU A 300 0.21 -4.53 9.33
CA LEU A 300 0.94 -5.16 8.24
C LEU A 300 -0.09 -5.90 7.37
N CYS A 301 -0.47 -5.32 6.22
CA CYS A 301 -1.50 -5.87 5.35
C CYS A 301 -1.01 -7.10 4.58
N ASP A 302 -1.95 -7.83 3.97
CA ASP A 302 -1.74 -9.13 3.35
C ASP A 302 -0.51 -9.22 2.42
N HIS A 303 0.18 -10.35 2.51
CA HIS A 303 1.33 -10.72 1.68
C HIS A 303 2.52 -9.76 1.80
N SER A 304 2.58 -9.02 2.90
CA SER A 304 3.69 -8.11 3.18
C SER A 304 4.83 -8.77 3.94
N ASN A 305 6.02 -8.21 3.78
CA ASN A 305 7.27 -8.79 4.24
C ASN A 305 8.05 -7.77 5.07
N LEU A 306 8.41 -8.15 6.31
CA LEU A 306 9.37 -7.43 7.15
C LEU A 306 10.59 -8.33 7.37
N LYS A 307 11.78 -7.88 6.97
CA LYS A 307 12.98 -8.73 7.01
C LYS A 307 14.20 -7.99 7.56
N TYR A 308 15.16 -8.76 8.04
CA TYR A 308 16.54 -8.34 8.31
C TYR A 308 16.64 -7.13 9.25
N GLY A 309 15.92 -7.16 10.37
CA GLY A 309 15.97 -6.09 11.38
C GLY A 309 15.15 -4.85 11.04
N ALA A 310 14.28 -4.90 10.03
CA ALA A 310 13.37 -3.80 9.73
C ALA A 310 12.53 -3.38 10.95
N ARG A 311 12.30 -2.08 11.08
CA ARG A 311 11.50 -1.45 12.13
C ARG A 311 10.26 -0.79 11.53
N LEU A 312 9.09 -1.17 12.00
CA LEU A 312 7.80 -0.61 11.57
C LEU A 312 7.05 -0.05 12.78
N ILE A 313 6.99 1.27 12.89
CA ILE A 313 6.53 1.97 14.10
C ILE A 313 5.45 2.99 13.72
N HIS A 314 4.31 2.99 14.42
CA HIS A 314 3.19 3.90 14.14
C HIS A 314 2.78 3.93 12.65
N SER A 315 2.76 2.77 11.99
CA SER A 315 2.66 2.72 10.52
C SER A 315 1.71 1.65 10.02
N VAL A 316 1.08 1.94 8.88
CA VAL A 316 0.32 0.98 8.07
C VAL A 316 1.14 0.68 6.82
N LEU A 317 1.48 -0.60 6.63
CA LEU A 317 2.18 -1.10 5.45
C LEU A 317 1.22 -1.93 4.59
N GLY A 318 0.83 -1.37 3.44
CA GLY A 318 -0.11 -1.95 2.51
C GLY A 318 0.39 -3.22 1.82
N GLU A 319 -0.53 -3.90 1.15
CA GLU A 319 -0.38 -5.25 0.62
C GLU A 319 0.80 -5.44 -0.32
N ASN A 320 1.32 -6.67 -0.38
CA ASN A 320 2.43 -7.06 -1.26
C ASN A 320 3.70 -6.19 -1.10
N SER A 321 3.86 -5.52 0.04
CA SER A 321 5.02 -4.66 0.28
C SER A 321 6.17 -5.43 0.91
N THR A 322 7.39 -5.01 0.64
CA THR A 322 8.59 -5.59 1.26
C THR A 322 9.49 -4.51 1.84
N VAL A 323 9.77 -4.63 3.13
CA VAL A 323 10.69 -3.78 3.86
C VAL A 323 11.77 -4.64 4.50
N SER A 324 13.03 -4.35 4.17
CA SER A 324 14.19 -5.07 4.70
C SER A 324 15.22 -4.10 5.27
N CYS A 325 15.71 -4.35 6.48
CA CYS A 325 16.80 -3.58 7.12
C CYS A 325 16.51 -2.10 7.46
N CYS A 326 15.31 -1.58 7.20
CA CYS A 326 15.01 -0.14 7.25
C CYS A 326 14.22 0.27 8.50
N GLU A 327 14.14 1.56 8.74
CA GLU A 327 13.24 2.15 9.74
C GLU A 327 12.12 2.94 9.06
N ILE A 328 10.88 2.62 9.44
CA ILE A 328 9.64 3.22 8.95
C ILE A 328 8.84 3.69 10.16
N LEU A 329 8.66 5.01 10.30
CA LEU A 329 8.05 5.66 11.46
C LEU A 329 6.90 6.61 11.04
N ASN A 330 5.70 6.44 11.60
CA ASN A 330 4.57 7.34 11.35
C ASN A 330 4.17 7.45 9.86
N ASN A 331 4.00 6.33 9.17
CA ASN A 331 3.69 6.31 7.73
C ASN A 331 2.37 5.62 7.40
N LEU A 332 1.74 6.12 6.35
CA LEU A 332 0.71 5.39 5.61
C LEU A 332 1.28 5.01 4.24
N VAL A 333 1.56 3.73 4.04
CA VAL A 333 2.17 3.22 2.82
C VAL A 333 1.17 2.31 2.12
N PHE A 334 0.78 2.68 0.90
CA PHE A 334 -0.11 1.89 0.06
C PHE A 334 0.61 0.69 -0.56
N PRO A 335 -0.12 -0.25 -1.19
CA PRO A 335 0.43 -1.50 -1.68
C PRO A 335 1.62 -1.39 -2.63
N THR A 336 2.33 -2.51 -2.76
CA THR A 336 3.49 -2.70 -3.65
C THR A 336 4.63 -1.72 -3.41
N HIS A 337 4.91 -1.45 -2.13
CA HIS A 337 6.07 -0.70 -1.70
C HIS A 337 7.32 -1.59 -1.57
N GLU A 338 8.46 -1.11 -2.08
CA GLU A 338 9.73 -1.84 -2.05
C GLU A 338 10.82 -0.98 -1.39
N GLN A 339 11.39 -1.47 -0.29
CA GLN A 339 12.50 -0.81 0.41
C GLN A 339 13.42 -1.86 1.04
N HIS A 340 14.57 -2.13 0.42
CA HIS A 340 15.38 -3.32 0.76
C HIS A 340 16.69 -3.06 1.52
N HIS A 341 17.09 -1.80 1.68
CA HIS A 341 18.48 -1.45 2.01
C HIS A 341 18.61 -0.72 3.34
N ASN A 342 19.55 -1.17 4.17
CA ASN A 342 19.68 -0.81 5.58
C ASN A 342 19.79 0.67 5.93
N ASN A 343 20.23 1.48 4.99
CA ASN A 343 20.58 2.88 5.19
C ASN A 343 19.48 3.83 4.71
N SER A 344 18.27 3.32 4.44
CA SER A 344 17.12 4.16 4.11
C SER A 344 16.19 4.35 5.30
N PHE A 345 15.66 5.56 5.44
CA PHE A 345 14.77 5.98 6.52
C PHE A 345 13.56 6.69 5.94
N LEU A 346 12.37 6.31 6.40
CA LEU A 346 11.09 6.88 5.95
C LEU A 346 10.27 7.30 7.17
N THR A 347 9.95 8.58 7.27
CA THR A 347 9.15 9.11 8.37
C THR A 347 8.11 10.12 7.90
N SER A 348 7.02 10.25 8.66
CA SER A 348 5.97 11.25 8.45
C SER A 348 5.53 11.38 6.98
N SER A 349 5.13 10.26 6.37
CA SER A 349 4.82 10.20 4.95
C SER A 349 3.53 9.45 4.61
N LEU A 350 2.83 9.96 3.59
CA LEU A 350 1.88 9.22 2.77
C LEU A 350 2.55 8.84 1.45
N VAL A 351 2.76 7.54 1.25
CA VAL A 351 3.33 7.00 0.01
C VAL A 351 2.26 6.17 -0.69
N MET A 352 1.76 6.66 -1.81
CA MET A 352 0.57 6.12 -2.49
C MET A 352 0.82 4.87 -3.35
N GLY A 353 1.83 4.08 -2.99
CA GLY A 353 2.02 2.70 -3.49
C GLY A 353 2.89 2.61 -4.74
N GLN A 354 3.11 1.40 -5.23
CA GLN A 354 4.00 1.11 -6.38
C GLN A 354 5.39 1.76 -6.26
N SER A 355 5.85 2.01 -5.04
CA SER A 355 6.99 2.88 -4.77
C SER A 355 8.27 2.07 -4.56
N ASN A 356 9.40 2.72 -4.84
CA ASN A 356 10.71 2.11 -4.66
C ASN A 356 11.65 3.09 -3.95
N ILE A 357 11.99 2.80 -2.70
CA ILE A 357 12.93 3.61 -1.94
C ILE A 357 14.33 2.99 -2.03
N ALA A 358 15.23 3.68 -2.72
CA ALA A 358 16.58 3.19 -2.95
C ALA A 358 17.46 3.31 -1.69
N ALA A 359 18.60 2.60 -1.71
CA ALA A 359 19.58 2.64 -0.62
C ALA A 359 20.04 4.08 -0.30
N GLY A 360 20.12 4.41 0.98
CA GLY A 360 20.61 5.69 1.47
C GLY A 360 19.60 6.83 1.37
N ALA A 361 18.39 6.57 0.85
CA ALA A 361 17.35 7.58 0.81
C ALA A 361 16.89 7.92 2.23
N THR A 362 17.04 9.19 2.61
CA THR A 362 16.68 9.74 3.92
C THR A 362 15.50 10.69 3.76
N ILE A 363 14.31 10.17 4.08
CA ILE A 363 13.03 10.89 4.01
C ILE A 363 12.58 11.08 5.47
N GLY A 364 13.42 11.77 6.24
CA GLY A 364 13.66 11.35 7.61
C GLY A 364 13.68 12.41 8.70
N SER A 365 13.47 13.70 8.44
CA SER A 365 13.39 14.63 9.58
C SER A 365 12.50 15.82 9.29
N ASN A 366 11.32 15.79 9.91
CA ASN A 366 10.39 16.90 10.04
C ASN A 366 10.79 17.86 11.19
N HIS A 367 11.83 17.53 11.98
CA HIS A 367 12.32 18.33 13.10
C HIS A 367 13.11 19.56 12.60
N ASN A 368 12.39 20.60 12.19
CA ASN A 368 12.94 21.82 11.61
C ASN A 368 13.03 23.00 12.62
N SER A 369 13.17 22.71 13.93
CA SER A 369 13.11 23.65 15.07
C SER A 369 11.74 24.32 15.33
N ARG A 370 10.75 24.11 14.45
CA ARG A 370 9.35 24.52 14.63
C ARG A 370 8.49 23.28 14.92
N ALA A 371 7.17 23.38 14.72
CA ALA A 371 6.27 22.24 14.87
C ALA A 371 6.72 21.06 13.98
N ASN A 372 6.61 19.85 14.51
CA ASN A 372 6.93 18.58 13.85
C ASN A 372 5.75 18.05 13.00
N ASP A 373 5.03 18.95 12.34
CA ASP A 373 3.81 18.63 11.58
C ASP A 373 4.04 18.51 10.07
N GLY A 374 5.29 18.64 9.61
CA GLY A 374 5.63 18.53 8.20
C GLY A 374 5.49 17.10 7.67
N GLU A 375 4.91 16.96 6.47
CA GLU A 375 4.57 15.67 5.87
C GLU A 375 5.13 15.56 4.46
N ILE A 376 5.42 14.33 4.02
CA ILE A 376 5.65 14.03 2.61
C ILE A 376 4.44 13.30 2.03
N VAL A 377 3.93 13.83 0.91
CA VAL A 377 2.87 13.19 0.13
C VAL A 377 3.43 12.84 -1.23
N ALA A 378 3.53 11.55 -1.51
CA ALA A 378 4.08 11.06 -2.76
C ALA A 378 3.07 10.17 -3.51
N GLY A 379 2.81 10.53 -4.76
CA GLY A 379 1.98 9.74 -5.68
C GLY A 379 2.56 8.35 -5.94
N ARG A 380 1.78 7.49 -6.58
CA ARG A 380 2.19 6.11 -6.86
C ARG A 380 3.40 6.07 -7.79
N GLY A 381 4.29 5.10 -7.64
CA GLY A 381 5.51 5.06 -8.46
C GLY A 381 6.64 5.97 -7.97
N PHE A 382 6.50 6.59 -6.79
CA PHE A 382 7.55 7.44 -6.22
C PHE A 382 8.87 6.70 -6.05
N TRP A 383 9.94 7.30 -6.56
CA TRP A 383 11.26 6.69 -6.59
C TRP A 383 12.36 7.69 -6.20
N PRO A 384 12.67 7.84 -4.90
CA PRO A 384 13.90 8.49 -4.48
C PRO A 384 15.10 7.60 -4.83
N GLY A 385 16.01 8.12 -5.65
CA GLY A 385 17.25 7.43 -6.03
C GLY A 385 18.21 7.27 -4.86
N LEU A 386 19.37 6.67 -5.14
CA LEU A 386 20.38 6.38 -4.12
C LEU A 386 20.79 7.65 -3.38
N CYS A 387 20.89 7.60 -2.04
CA CYS A 387 21.36 8.72 -1.22
C CYS A 387 20.60 10.05 -1.45
N VAL A 388 19.30 9.98 -1.76
CA VAL A 388 18.43 11.16 -1.78
C VAL A 388 18.15 11.62 -0.34
N SER A 389 18.22 12.92 -0.07
CA SER A 389 17.73 13.49 1.19
C SER A 389 16.66 14.53 0.89
N LEU A 390 15.49 14.41 1.53
CA LEU A 390 14.35 15.29 1.30
C LEU A 390 13.96 16.05 2.56
N LYS A 391 13.51 17.29 2.36
CA LYS A 391 12.96 18.14 3.41
C LYS A 391 11.44 18.07 3.46
N HIS A 392 10.87 17.93 4.66
CA HIS A 392 9.45 18.11 4.92
C HIS A 392 9.11 19.60 5.06
N SER A 393 7.96 20.09 4.59
CA SER A 393 6.90 19.36 3.87
C SER A 393 7.18 19.33 2.36
N SER A 394 6.95 18.18 1.71
CA SER A 394 7.10 18.08 0.25
C SER A 394 6.01 17.24 -0.39
N ARG A 395 5.67 17.55 -1.64
CA ARG A 395 4.66 16.84 -2.42
C ARG A 395 5.16 16.48 -3.81
N PHE A 396 4.89 15.26 -4.23
CA PHE A 396 5.31 14.72 -5.52
C PHE A 396 4.14 14.06 -6.25
N ALA A 397 3.99 14.39 -7.54
CA ALA A 397 3.10 13.68 -8.46
C ALA A 397 3.50 12.21 -8.63
N SER A 398 2.69 11.44 -9.36
CA SER A 398 2.96 10.02 -9.59
C SER A 398 4.20 9.80 -10.47
N PHE A 399 4.93 8.72 -10.21
CA PHE A 399 6.10 8.29 -10.98
C PHE A 399 7.21 9.36 -11.05
N VAL A 400 7.45 10.09 -9.96
CA VAL A 400 8.58 11.01 -9.84
C VAL A 400 9.84 10.25 -9.42
N LEU A 401 10.88 10.30 -10.26
CA LEU A 401 12.23 9.84 -9.95
C LEU A 401 13.06 11.01 -9.45
N ILE A 402 13.70 10.86 -8.29
CA ILE A 402 14.60 11.88 -7.75
C ILE A 402 16.04 11.38 -7.89
N GLN A 403 16.89 12.15 -8.58
CA GLN A 403 18.29 11.82 -8.70
C GLN A 403 18.99 11.92 -7.34
N LYS A 404 20.00 11.06 -7.12
CA LYS A 404 20.94 11.15 -6.00
C LYS A 404 21.34 12.59 -5.71
N GLY A 405 21.17 13.02 -4.47
CA GLY A 405 21.53 14.37 -4.02
C GLY A 405 20.80 14.78 -2.75
N SER A 406 21.26 15.89 -2.16
CA SER A 406 20.56 16.55 -1.06
C SER A 406 19.57 17.56 -1.61
N TYR A 407 18.33 17.57 -1.14
CA TYR A 407 17.29 18.54 -1.54
C TYR A 407 16.92 19.36 -0.30
N PRO A 408 17.60 20.50 -0.06
CA PRO A 408 17.55 21.22 1.21
C PRO A 408 16.30 22.10 1.39
N ALA A 409 15.42 22.16 0.39
CA ALA A 409 14.20 22.97 0.40
C ALA A 409 12.97 22.08 0.23
N GLU A 410 11.83 22.56 0.73
CA GLU A 410 10.51 21.98 0.48
C GLU A 410 10.23 21.95 -1.02
N LEU A 411 9.74 20.83 -1.53
CA LEU A 411 9.46 20.60 -2.94
C LEU A 411 7.98 20.39 -3.21
N HIS A 412 7.49 20.97 -4.30
CA HIS A 412 6.19 20.66 -4.88
C HIS A 412 6.38 20.34 -6.36
N ILE A 413 6.40 19.05 -6.70
CA ILE A 413 6.69 18.58 -8.07
C ILE A 413 5.37 18.09 -8.70
N PRO A 414 4.70 18.90 -9.55
CA PRO A 414 3.41 18.54 -10.14
C PRO A 414 3.52 17.71 -11.43
N PHE A 415 4.74 17.45 -11.92
CA PHE A 415 4.95 16.71 -13.16
C PHE A 415 5.01 15.20 -12.92
N PRO A 416 4.02 14.42 -13.42
CA PRO A 416 4.10 12.97 -13.30
C PRO A 416 5.16 12.41 -14.25
N PHE A 417 5.66 11.21 -13.95
CA PHE A 417 6.68 10.52 -14.76
C PHE A 417 7.99 11.30 -14.91
N SER A 418 8.26 12.26 -14.03
CA SER A 418 9.37 13.20 -14.17
C SER A 418 10.66 12.72 -13.50
N LEU A 419 11.77 13.35 -13.89
CA LEU A 419 13.05 13.28 -13.20
C LEU A 419 13.34 14.62 -12.53
N VAL A 420 13.66 14.61 -11.24
CA VAL A 420 14.07 15.78 -10.46
C VAL A 420 15.56 15.68 -10.15
N VAL A 421 16.29 16.75 -10.41
CA VAL A 421 17.75 16.84 -10.27
C VAL A 421 18.12 18.10 -9.49
N ASN A 422 18.88 17.94 -8.41
CA ASN A 422 19.56 19.07 -7.79
C ASN A 422 20.88 19.35 -8.53
N ASN A 423 20.94 20.42 -9.31
CA ASN A 423 22.17 20.87 -9.97
C ASN A 423 22.88 21.91 -9.12
N GLU A 424 23.72 21.43 -8.20
CA GLU A 424 24.46 22.27 -7.24
C GLU A 424 25.44 23.22 -7.95
N THR A 425 26.13 22.76 -9.00
CA THR A 425 27.10 23.56 -9.76
C THR A 425 26.47 24.80 -10.38
N LYS A 426 25.23 24.69 -10.86
CA LYS A 426 24.48 25.83 -11.43
C LYS A 426 23.55 26.49 -10.41
N GLY A 427 23.57 26.05 -9.16
CA GLY A 427 22.71 26.56 -8.09
C GLY A 427 21.23 26.51 -8.46
N ARG A 428 20.74 25.42 -9.05
CA ARG A 428 19.36 25.33 -9.55
C ARG A 428 18.75 23.95 -9.39
N LEU A 429 17.42 23.89 -9.32
CA LEU A 429 16.69 22.63 -9.47
C LEU A 429 16.38 22.42 -10.95
N GLU A 430 16.53 21.21 -11.46
CA GLU A 430 16.15 20.85 -12.82
C GLU A 430 15.08 19.78 -12.78
N VAL A 431 14.00 19.98 -13.53
CA VAL A 431 12.91 19.01 -13.66
C VAL A 431 12.71 18.67 -15.12
N MET A 432 12.73 17.38 -15.42
CA MET A 432 12.45 16.83 -16.76
C MET A 432 11.10 16.10 -16.71
N PRO A 433 10.00 16.74 -17.14
CA PRO A 433 8.70 16.09 -17.21
C PRO A 433 8.71 14.93 -18.20
N ALA A 434 7.83 13.94 -18.01
CA ALA A 434 7.73 12.73 -18.85
C ALA A 434 9.04 11.93 -19.04
N TYR A 435 10.02 12.08 -18.14
CA TYR A 435 11.30 11.37 -18.20
C TYR A 435 11.15 9.85 -18.38
N PHE A 436 10.28 9.20 -17.60
CA PHE A 436 10.11 7.75 -17.71
C PHE A 436 9.63 7.34 -19.10
N TRP A 437 8.70 8.10 -19.67
CA TRP A 437 8.17 7.84 -21.01
C TRP A 437 9.24 8.05 -22.10
N MET A 438 10.05 9.10 -21.98
CA MET A 438 11.07 9.42 -22.98
C MET A 438 12.33 8.55 -22.90
N TYR A 439 12.73 8.13 -21.69
CA TYR A 439 14.06 7.57 -21.44
C TYR A 439 14.07 6.24 -20.69
N ASN A 440 12.97 5.81 -20.08
CA ASN A 440 12.94 4.62 -19.24
C ASN A 440 11.63 3.80 -19.35
N GLN A 441 11.16 3.58 -20.58
CA GLN A 441 9.96 2.78 -20.87
C GLN A 441 10.09 1.33 -20.37
N TYR A 442 11.31 0.79 -20.36
CA TYR A 442 11.60 -0.52 -19.78
C TYR A 442 11.17 -0.60 -18.31
N ALA A 443 11.48 0.41 -17.48
CA ALA A 443 11.10 0.38 -16.07
C ALA A 443 9.58 0.47 -15.89
N LEU A 444 8.88 1.32 -16.66
CA LEU A 444 7.41 1.42 -16.59
C LEU A 444 6.75 0.07 -16.90
N ALA A 445 7.04 -0.50 -18.07
CA ALA A 445 6.44 -1.76 -18.50
C ALA A 445 6.81 -2.92 -17.56
N ARG A 446 8.07 -2.97 -17.10
CA ARG A 446 8.54 -4.04 -16.22
C ARG A 446 7.89 -3.96 -14.85
N ASN A 447 7.74 -2.76 -14.29
CA ASN A 447 7.19 -2.59 -12.95
C ASN A 447 5.71 -2.99 -12.92
N GLU A 448 4.92 -2.56 -13.91
CA GLU A 448 3.51 -2.98 -14.07
C GLU A 448 3.38 -4.52 -14.09
N TRP A 449 4.14 -5.19 -14.97
CA TRP A 449 4.18 -6.66 -15.03
C TRP A 449 4.65 -7.32 -13.73
N LYS A 450 5.67 -6.76 -13.08
CA LYS A 450 6.21 -7.28 -11.82
C LYS A 450 5.20 -7.19 -10.69
N PHE A 451 4.52 -6.06 -10.54
CA PHE A 451 3.54 -5.88 -9.48
C PHE A 451 2.37 -6.85 -9.64
N GLN A 452 1.84 -7.00 -10.86
CA GLN A 452 0.79 -7.96 -11.15
C GLN A 452 1.22 -9.41 -10.89
N SER A 453 2.41 -9.80 -11.36
CA SER A 453 2.90 -11.18 -11.21
C SER A 453 3.28 -11.55 -9.77
N ARG A 454 3.60 -10.57 -8.93
CA ARG A 454 3.93 -10.72 -7.51
C ARG A 454 2.72 -10.72 -6.58
N ASP A 455 1.57 -10.23 -7.02
CA ASP A 455 0.35 -10.28 -6.23
C ASP A 455 -0.15 -11.73 -6.13
N LYS A 456 0.21 -12.38 -5.02
CA LYS A 456 -0.16 -13.77 -4.69
C LYS A 456 -1.29 -13.86 -3.69
N ARG A 457 -1.92 -12.74 -3.36
CA ARG A 457 -3.05 -12.70 -2.43
C ARG A 457 -4.17 -13.63 -2.89
N VAL A 458 -4.65 -14.43 -1.95
CA VAL A 458 -5.80 -15.34 -2.14
C VAL A 458 -7.09 -14.52 -2.17
N ALA A 459 -7.32 -13.72 -1.13
CA ALA A 459 -8.41 -12.75 -1.07
C ALA A 459 -7.87 -11.36 -1.42
N LYS A 460 -8.55 -10.65 -2.33
CA LYS A 460 -8.13 -9.31 -2.80
C LYS A 460 -9.09 -8.23 -2.29
N THR A 461 -9.20 -8.09 -0.96
CA THR A 461 -10.07 -7.09 -0.32
C THR A 461 -9.69 -5.66 -0.72
N GLN A 462 -8.41 -5.31 -0.67
CA GLN A 462 -7.91 -4.07 -1.26
C GLN A 462 -7.69 -4.27 -2.77
N HIS A 463 -8.50 -3.59 -3.57
CA HIS A 463 -8.33 -3.54 -5.02
C HIS A 463 -7.17 -2.61 -5.40
N ILE A 464 -6.42 -2.96 -6.45
CA ILE A 464 -5.21 -2.24 -6.87
C ILE A 464 -5.20 -2.05 -8.38
N GLU A 465 -5.13 -0.80 -8.83
CA GLU A 465 -4.79 -0.45 -10.20
C GLU A 465 -3.26 -0.50 -10.39
N TYR A 466 -2.80 -1.40 -11.24
CA TYR A 466 -1.37 -1.58 -11.54
C TYR A 466 -0.91 -0.77 -12.74
N ALA A 467 -1.81 -0.39 -13.65
CA ALA A 467 -1.44 0.29 -14.89
C ALA A 467 -0.81 1.64 -14.61
N ALA A 468 0.39 1.90 -15.16
CA ALA A 468 1.06 3.19 -14.95
C ALA A 468 0.22 4.35 -15.48
N LEU A 469 -0.46 4.16 -16.61
CA LEU A 469 -1.44 5.08 -17.16
C LEU A 469 -2.86 4.70 -16.71
N ALA A 470 -3.39 5.46 -15.77
CA ALA A 470 -4.76 5.35 -15.27
C ALA A 470 -5.35 6.75 -15.00
N PRO A 471 -6.65 6.88 -14.67
CA PRO A 471 -7.30 8.19 -14.60
C PRO A 471 -6.57 9.23 -13.75
N ASP A 472 -6.08 8.85 -12.56
CA ASP A 472 -5.31 9.72 -11.67
C ASP A 472 -4.08 10.35 -12.35
N THR A 473 -3.24 9.51 -12.96
CA THR A 473 -2.02 9.95 -13.64
C THR A 473 -2.31 10.71 -14.93
N VAL A 474 -3.41 10.40 -15.62
CA VAL A 474 -3.82 11.11 -16.84
C VAL A 474 -4.29 12.52 -16.51
N GLU A 475 -4.99 12.70 -15.39
CA GLU A 475 -5.35 14.03 -14.91
C GLU A 475 -4.13 14.82 -14.43
N GLU A 476 -3.16 14.18 -13.75
CA GLU A 476 -1.86 14.81 -13.48
C GLU A 476 -1.14 15.24 -14.77
N ILE A 477 -1.26 14.47 -15.86
CA ILE A 477 -0.70 14.84 -17.17
C ILE A 477 -1.43 16.07 -17.75
N PHE A 478 -2.76 16.15 -17.67
CA PHE A 478 -3.48 17.33 -18.14
C PHE A 478 -3.11 18.61 -17.38
N VAL A 479 -2.91 18.51 -16.06
CA VAL A 479 -2.36 19.61 -15.24
C VAL A 479 -0.96 19.99 -15.72
N ALA A 480 -0.08 19.01 -15.94
CA ALA A 480 1.27 19.23 -16.43
C ALA A 480 1.32 19.91 -17.81
N LEU A 481 0.46 19.51 -18.75
CA LEU A 481 0.33 20.16 -20.06
C LEU A 481 -0.03 21.65 -19.88
N GLY A 482 -0.94 21.96 -18.96
CA GLY A 482 -1.31 23.35 -18.67
C GLY A 482 -0.17 24.19 -18.12
N LEU A 483 0.65 23.62 -17.22
CA LEU A 483 1.84 24.30 -16.68
C LEU A 483 2.90 24.54 -17.76
N LEU A 484 3.13 23.56 -18.65
CA LEU A 484 4.05 23.72 -19.78
C LEU A 484 3.58 24.83 -20.73
N GLU A 485 2.30 24.87 -21.07
CA GLU A 485 1.71 25.92 -21.90
C GLU A 485 1.89 27.31 -21.26
N GLU A 486 1.63 27.43 -19.96
CA GLU A 486 1.78 28.70 -19.26
C GLU A 486 3.24 29.18 -19.22
N TRP A 487 4.17 28.31 -18.82
CA TRP A 487 5.57 28.70 -18.61
C TRP A 487 6.33 28.90 -19.92
N VAL A 488 5.99 28.17 -20.99
CA VAL A 488 6.52 28.45 -22.33
C VAL A 488 6.05 29.80 -22.83
N GLY A 489 4.76 30.12 -22.65
CA GLY A 489 4.21 31.42 -23.02
C GLY A 489 4.91 32.57 -22.30
N LYS A 490 5.05 32.47 -20.98
CA LYS A 490 5.79 33.45 -20.15
C LYS A 490 7.24 33.62 -20.61
N ALA A 491 7.93 32.52 -20.91
CA ALA A 491 9.31 32.56 -21.40
C ALA A 491 9.42 33.28 -22.75
N ALA A 492 8.50 33.01 -23.67
CA ALA A 492 8.45 33.66 -24.98
C ALA A 492 8.15 35.16 -24.88
N GLU A 493 7.18 35.56 -24.04
CA GLU A 493 6.86 36.97 -23.77
C GLU A 493 8.05 37.72 -23.19
N THR A 494 8.77 37.09 -22.25
CA THR A 494 9.95 37.68 -21.61
C THR A 494 11.08 37.87 -22.62
N GLN A 495 11.31 36.90 -23.51
CA GLN A 495 12.32 37.01 -24.55
C GLN A 495 11.97 38.09 -25.59
N ALA A 496 10.68 38.26 -25.91
CA ALA A 496 10.22 39.32 -26.81
C ALA A 496 10.31 40.74 -26.21
N GLN A 497 10.35 40.86 -24.87
CA GLN A 497 10.47 42.13 -24.15
C GLN A 497 11.92 42.58 -23.93
N VAL A 498 12.93 41.77 -24.28
CA VAL A 498 14.33 42.20 -24.33
C VAL A 498 14.57 42.78 -25.73
N PRO A 499 14.66 44.11 -25.93
CA PRO A 499 14.98 44.66 -27.23
C PRO A 499 16.42 44.25 -27.57
N GLU A 500 16.68 43.91 -28.84
CA GLU A 500 18.02 43.90 -29.40
C GLU A 500 18.70 45.24 -29.12
N GLN A 501 19.52 45.30 -28.07
CA GLN A 501 20.51 46.37 -27.96
C GLN A 501 21.54 46.11 -29.04
N ARG A 502 21.36 46.81 -30.16
CA ARG A 502 22.43 47.10 -31.10
C ARG A 502 23.63 47.62 -30.33
N GLU A 503 24.79 47.07 -30.66
CA GLU A 503 26.09 47.64 -30.32
C GLU A 503 26.08 49.14 -30.60
N ASP A 504 26.26 49.93 -29.55
CA ASP A 504 27.04 51.16 -29.63
C ASP A 504 27.57 51.47 -28.25
N GLY A 505 28.90 51.40 -28.14
CA GLY A 505 29.62 51.68 -26.91
C GLY A 505 29.49 53.14 -26.49
N ARG A 506 29.24 53.35 -25.20
CA ARG A 506 29.91 54.32 -24.31
C ARG A 506 29.32 54.16 -22.92
N GLY A 507 30.21 53.99 -21.94
CA GLY A 507 29.82 53.87 -20.54
C GLY A 507 29.38 55.20 -19.96
N GLU A 508 28.59 55.10 -18.88
CA GLU A 508 28.69 55.92 -17.67
C GLU A 508 27.68 55.40 -16.63
N ASN A 509 28.14 55.23 -15.40
CA ASN A 509 27.29 55.01 -14.22
C ASN A 509 26.50 56.29 -13.91
N PRO A 510 25.30 56.21 -13.29
CA PRO A 510 25.29 56.50 -11.85
C PRO A 510 24.26 55.72 -11.00
N VAL A 511 24.56 55.77 -9.70
CA VAL A 511 23.82 55.34 -8.50
C VAL A 511 22.52 56.15 -8.31
N GLY A 512 21.49 55.53 -7.72
CA GLY A 512 20.36 56.26 -7.13
C GLY A 512 19.16 55.38 -6.76
N GLU A 513 18.98 55.14 -5.46
CA GLU A 513 17.80 54.52 -4.84
C GLU A 513 16.51 55.31 -5.14
N THR A 514 15.41 54.61 -5.43
CA THR A 514 14.12 54.94 -4.79
C THR A 514 13.16 53.75 -4.89
N GLU A 515 12.80 53.22 -3.73
CA GLU A 515 11.68 52.32 -3.53
C GLU A 515 10.38 52.96 -4.04
N ARG A 516 9.73 52.34 -5.03
CA ARG A 516 8.30 52.48 -5.24
C ARG A 516 7.67 51.09 -5.22
N ARG A 517 7.00 50.81 -4.10
CA ARG A 517 5.95 49.79 -4.00
C ARG A 517 5.02 49.93 -5.22
N ARG A 518 5.10 48.97 -6.13
CA ARG A 518 4.02 48.72 -7.09
C ARG A 518 3.02 47.81 -6.38
N GLU A 519 1.88 48.39 -6.06
CA GLU A 519 0.66 47.64 -5.77
C GLU A 519 0.41 46.64 -6.91
N SER A 520 0.02 45.42 -6.55
CA SER A 520 -0.23 44.30 -7.46
C SER A 520 -1.71 44.20 -7.80
N PRO A 521 -2.12 44.56 -9.03
CA PRO A 521 -3.31 43.99 -9.66
C PRO A 521 -3.01 43.19 -10.95
N ARG A 522 -1.76 42.83 -11.26
CA ARG A 522 -1.40 42.33 -12.61
C ARG A 522 -1.28 40.81 -12.81
N VAL A 523 -1.23 39.98 -11.77
CA VAL A 523 -0.90 38.54 -11.92
C VAL A 523 -1.98 37.76 -12.68
N GLU A 524 -3.28 38.02 -12.44
CA GLU A 524 -4.37 37.30 -13.12
C GLU A 524 -4.53 37.66 -14.60
N GLN A 525 -4.16 38.88 -14.99
CA GLN A 525 -4.39 39.37 -16.36
C GLN A 525 -3.29 38.94 -17.34
N THR A 526 -2.04 38.77 -16.88
CA THR A 526 -0.94 38.21 -17.70
C THR A 526 -1.07 36.70 -17.93
N CYS A 527 -1.57 35.93 -16.95
CA CYS A 527 -1.74 34.47 -17.11
C CYS A 527 -2.73 34.07 -18.21
N ARG A 528 -3.70 34.94 -18.57
CA ARG A 528 -4.70 34.63 -19.62
C ARG A 528 -4.13 34.62 -21.04
N PHE A 529 -3.05 35.36 -21.32
CA PHE A 529 -2.48 35.47 -22.66
C PHE A 529 -1.27 34.55 -22.91
N SER A 530 -0.54 34.18 -21.85
CA SER A 530 0.65 33.34 -21.97
C SER A 530 0.31 31.90 -22.39
N ARG A 531 -0.73 31.30 -21.81
CA ARG A 531 -1.07 29.88 -22.06
C ARG A 531 -1.46 29.58 -23.52
N PRO A 532 -2.31 30.38 -24.20
CA PRO A 532 -2.56 30.21 -25.63
C PRO A 532 -1.31 30.32 -26.50
N LEU A 533 -0.45 31.32 -26.23
CA LEU A 533 0.82 31.51 -26.95
C LEU A 533 1.74 30.29 -26.76
N GLY A 534 1.96 29.86 -25.52
CA GLY A 534 2.81 28.71 -25.24
C GLY A 534 2.26 27.42 -25.84
N ARG A 535 0.93 27.24 -25.90
CA ARG A 535 0.31 26.12 -26.60
C ARG A 535 0.61 26.13 -28.10
N SER A 536 0.47 27.27 -28.77
CA SER A 536 0.79 27.40 -30.20
C SER A 536 2.27 27.08 -30.43
N LEU A 537 3.19 27.68 -29.65
CA LEU A 537 4.62 27.41 -29.75
C LEU A 537 4.97 25.94 -29.55
N LEU A 538 4.39 25.28 -28.54
CA LEU A 538 4.63 23.86 -28.26
C LEU A 538 4.12 22.93 -29.37
N ARG A 539 3.04 23.31 -30.07
CA ARG A 539 2.43 22.50 -31.14
C ARG A 539 3.05 22.74 -32.51
N GLU A 540 3.34 23.99 -32.83
CA GLU A 540 3.66 24.44 -34.18
C GLU A 540 5.15 24.80 -34.34
N HIS A 541 5.79 25.25 -33.26
CA HIS A 541 7.18 25.75 -33.29
C HIS A 541 8.07 25.13 -32.18
N PRO A 542 8.15 23.79 -32.06
CA PRO A 542 8.93 23.14 -30.99
C PRO A 542 10.43 23.48 -31.03
N ASP A 543 10.97 23.79 -32.22
CA ASP A 543 12.37 24.22 -32.38
C ASP A 543 12.65 25.60 -31.76
N GLU A 544 11.64 26.47 -31.68
CA GLU A 544 11.76 27.75 -30.98
C GLU A 544 11.72 27.54 -29.47
N VAL A 545 10.83 26.67 -29.00
CA VAL A 545 10.73 26.30 -27.58
C VAL A 545 12.06 25.73 -27.06
N ARG A 546 12.78 24.95 -27.86
CA ARG A 546 14.12 24.41 -27.49
C ARG A 546 15.16 25.47 -27.17
N LYS A 547 14.98 26.69 -27.69
CA LYS A 547 15.90 27.82 -27.48
C LYS A 547 15.52 28.63 -26.24
N LEU A 548 14.31 28.46 -25.71
CA LEU A 548 13.82 29.18 -24.54
C LEU A 548 14.41 28.60 -23.25
N SER A 549 14.73 29.47 -22.30
CA SER A 549 14.94 29.07 -20.90
C SER A 549 13.61 29.12 -20.15
N ILE A 550 13.07 27.95 -19.84
CA ILE A 550 11.75 27.82 -19.22
C ILE A 550 11.92 27.57 -17.72
N TYR A 551 11.27 28.40 -16.91
CA TYR A 551 11.37 28.35 -15.45
C TYR A 551 10.05 27.92 -14.82
N GLY A 552 10.11 26.93 -13.94
CA GLY A 552 8.98 26.47 -13.14
C GLY A 552 8.79 27.35 -11.91
N GLU A 553 7.56 27.77 -11.66
CA GLU A 553 7.20 28.61 -10.51
C GLU A 553 6.61 27.74 -9.39
N GLY A 554 6.92 28.06 -8.13
CA GLY A 554 6.31 27.43 -6.95
C GLY A 554 6.67 25.95 -6.72
N MET A 555 7.69 25.43 -7.42
CA MET A 555 8.10 24.02 -7.31
C MET A 555 9.11 23.74 -6.20
N GLU A 556 9.81 24.77 -5.73
CA GLU A 556 10.77 24.69 -4.63
C GLU A 556 10.67 25.94 -3.77
N ASN A 557 10.69 25.76 -2.44
CA ASN A 557 10.72 26.85 -1.48
C ASN A 557 12.13 27.44 -1.32
N SER A 558 12.65 28.03 -2.39
CA SER A 558 13.94 28.71 -2.38
C SER A 558 13.96 29.88 -3.36
N LYS A 559 15.04 30.69 -3.32
CA LYS A 559 15.24 31.80 -4.26
C LYS A 559 15.87 31.34 -5.59
N ARG A 560 16.30 30.08 -5.68
CA ARG A 560 17.05 29.59 -6.82
C ARG A 560 16.09 29.19 -7.94
N PRO A 561 16.50 29.30 -9.22
CA PRO A 561 15.62 28.97 -10.32
C PRO A 561 15.33 27.47 -10.37
N VAL A 562 14.11 27.13 -10.77
CA VAL A 562 13.72 25.77 -11.18
C VAL A 562 13.63 25.75 -12.70
N VAL A 563 14.46 24.96 -13.37
CA VAL A 563 14.52 24.90 -14.84
C VAL A 563 13.78 23.68 -15.34
N ILE A 564 12.89 23.90 -16.31
CA ILE A 564 12.18 22.83 -17.00
C ILE A 564 12.99 22.38 -18.21
N LEU A 565 13.40 21.12 -18.19
CA LEU A 565 14.17 20.50 -19.27
C LEU A 565 13.23 19.87 -20.29
N LYS A 566 13.55 20.05 -21.58
CA LYS A 566 12.89 19.36 -22.71
C LYS A 566 11.37 19.56 -22.75
N ALA A 567 10.93 20.81 -22.54
CA ALA A 567 9.51 21.14 -22.47
C ALA A 567 8.73 20.74 -23.73
N ALA A 568 9.31 20.95 -24.93
CA ALA A 568 8.68 20.58 -26.19
C ALA A 568 8.51 19.06 -26.32
N GLU A 569 9.57 18.29 -26.04
CA GLU A 569 9.52 16.83 -26.08
C GLU A 569 8.58 16.26 -25.02
N ALA A 570 8.61 16.82 -23.82
CA ALA A 570 7.74 16.39 -22.74
C ALA A 570 6.26 16.68 -23.02
N TYR A 571 5.95 17.84 -23.63
CA TYR A 571 4.59 18.15 -24.07
C TYR A 571 4.08 17.12 -25.08
N GLN A 572 4.90 16.76 -26.09
CA GLN A 572 4.53 15.72 -27.04
C GLN A 572 4.42 14.33 -26.37
N ALA A 573 5.34 13.97 -25.47
CA ALA A 573 5.31 12.72 -24.73
C ALA A 573 4.02 12.57 -23.91
N TYR A 574 3.60 13.62 -23.20
CA TYR A 574 2.34 13.64 -22.47
C TYR A 574 1.12 13.50 -23.38
N ARG A 575 1.12 14.13 -24.56
CA ARG A 575 0.07 13.92 -25.57
C ARG A 575 0.03 12.48 -26.07
N ASP A 576 1.18 11.87 -26.34
CA ASP A 576 1.29 10.46 -26.73
C ASP A 576 0.75 9.53 -25.61
N MET A 577 1.05 9.83 -24.34
CA MET A 577 0.56 9.07 -23.19
C MET A 577 -0.97 9.11 -23.08
N ILE A 578 -1.59 10.29 -23.22
CA ILE A 578 -3.06 10.44 -23.22
C ILE A 578 -3.67 9.67 -24.39
N LEU A 579 -3.11 9.81 -25.59
CA LEU A 579 -3.60 9.11 -26.79
C LEU A 579 -3.55 7.60 -26.59
N TYR A 580 -2.41 7.09 -26.11
CA TYR A 580 -2.20 5.67 -25.89
C TYR A 580 -3.13 5.12 -24.81
N TYR A 581 -3.35 5.86 -23.72
CA TYR A 581 -4.35 5.53 -22.70
C TYR A 581 -5.77 5.46 -23.28
N GLY A 582 -6.18 6.48 -24.05
CA GLY A 582 -7.48 6.52 -24.71
C GLY A 582 -7.71 5.31 -25.63
N VAL A 583 -6.79 5.11 -26.58
CA VAL A 583 -6.89 4.02 -27.58
C VAL A 583 -6.81 2.65 -26.93
N LYS A 584 -5.92 2.41 -25.97
CA LYS A 584 -5.77 1.10 -25.32
C LYS A 584 -7.06 0.65 -24.62
N ASN A 585 -7.73 1.56 -23.91
CA ASN A 585 -8.99 1.23 -23.23
C ASN A 585 -10.15 1.05 -24.23
N LEU A 586 -10.28 1.94 -25.22
CA LEU A 586 -11.32 1.83 -26.25
C LEU A 586 -11.17 0.57 -27.11
N LEU A 587 -9.94 0.20 -27.48
CA LEU A 587 -9.65 -1.02 -28.23
C LEU A 587 -9.95 -2.28 -27.41
N SER A 588 -9.67 -2.26 -26.11
CA SER A 588 -10.07 -3.36 -25.21
C SER A 588 -11.58 -3.51 -25.12
N ALA A 589 -12.32 -2.39 -25.04
CA ALA A 589 -13.78 -2.40 -25.03
C ALA A 589 -14.35 -2.93 -26.37
N TRP A 590 -13.82 -2.46 -27.50
CA TRP A 590 -14.22 -2.92 -28.84
C TRP A 590 -14.19 -4.45 -28.94
N GLU A 591 -13.11 -5.07 -28.46
CA GLU A 591 -12.94 -6.53 -28.52
C GLU A 591 -13.80 -7.27 -27.52
N THR A 592 -13.88 -6.76 -26.29
CA THR A 592 -14.69 -7.37 -25.24
C THR A 592 -16.16 -7.43 -25.66
N TRP A 593 -16.63 -6.42 -26.38
CA TRP A 593 -18.00 -6.35 -26.90
C TRP A 593 -18.17 -7.00 -28.28
N GLY A 594 -17.09 -7.47 -28.91
CA GLY A 594 -17.13 -8.14 -30.21
C GLY A 594 -17.62 -7.26 -31.35
N CYS A 595 -17.39 -5.94 -31.30
CA CYS A 595 -17.91 -5.01 -32.30
C CYS A 595 -17.34 -5.28 -33.70
N THR A 596 -18.20 -5.15 -34.71
CA THR A 596 -17.88 -5.44 -36.12
C THR A 596 -17.89 -4.20 -37.02
N SER A 597 -18.39 -3.06 -36.52
CA SER A 597 -18.41 -1.78 -37.23
C SER A 597 -18.22 -0.61 -36.26
N PHE A 598 -17.84 0.55 -36.79
CA PHE A 598 -17.65 1.76 -35.98
C PHE A 598 -18.98 2.23 -35.36
N GLU A 599 -20.06 2.18 -36.13
CA GLU A 599 -21.39 2.60 -35.72
C GLU A 599 -21.92 1.73 -34.56
N GLU A 600 -21.70 0.42 -34.65
CA GLU A 600 -22.02 -0.52 -33.56
C GLU A 600 -21.20 -0.23 -32.30
N PHE A 601 -19.91 0.03 -32.45
CA PHE A 601 -19.03 0.36 -31.33
C PHE A 601 -19.46 1.65 -30.64
N VAL A 602 -19.72 2.72 -31.40
CA VAL A 602 -20.16 4.02 -30.84
C VAL A 602 -21.49 3.88 -30.10
N ARG A 603 -22.48 3.16 -30.67
CA ARG A 603 -23.77 2.92 -29.99
C ARG A 603 -23.58 2.17 -28.68
N THR A 604 -22.75 1.12 -28.69
CA THR A 604 -22.48 0.29 -27.50
C THR A 604 -21.72 1.08 -26.44
N LEU A 605 -20.72 1.86 -26.86
CA LEU A 605 -19.93 2.74 -26.00
C LEU A 605 -20.82 3.79 -25.33
N SER A 606 -21.63 4.50 -26.10
CA SER A 606 -22.57 5.53 -25.61
C SER A 606 -23.48 4.99 -24.51
N LYS A 607 -24.06 3.81 -24.75
CA LYS A 607 -24.91 3.11 -23.79
C LYS A 607 -24.13 2.71 -22.53
N ALA A 608 -22.91 2.21 -22.68
CA ALA A 608 -22.10 1.74 -21.57
C ALA A 608 -21.60 2.87 -20.66
N VAL A 609 -21.16 3.99 -21.24
CA VAL A 609 -20.57 5.11 -20.48
C VAL A 609 -21.56 6.25 -20.17
N GLY A 610 -22.82 6.12 -20.57
CA GLY A 610 -23.87 7.10 -20.28
C GLY A 610 -23.63 8.46 -20.92
N VAL A 611 -23.11 8.48 -22.15
CA VAL A 611 -22.82 9.70 -22.92
C VAL A 611 -23.81 9.75 -24.09
N THR A 612 -24.47 10.90 -24.33
CA THR A 612 -25.45 11.06 -25.43
C THR A 612 -24.78 11.00 -26.80
N GLU A 613 -25.51 10.56 -27.83
CA GLU A 613 -25.01 10.51 -29.22
C GLU A 613 -24.56 11.90 -29.73
N ASP A 614 -25.13 12.99 -29.19
CA ASP A 614 -24.75 14.37 -29.53
C ASP A 614 -23.29 14.72 -29.17
N ILE A 615 -22.74 14.12 -28.10
CA ILE A 615 -21.31 14.27 -27.71
C ILE A 615 -20.39 13.54 -28.68
N LEU A 616 -20.92 12.74 -29.59
CA LEU A 616 -20.19 11.92 -30.57
C LEU A 616 -20.34 12.45 -32.01
N GLY A 617 -21.17 13.48 -32.25
CA GLY A 617 -21.59 13.89 -33.59
C GLY A 617 -21.32 15.34 -34.03
N GLU A 618 -21.11 16.30 -33.12
CA GLU A 618 -20.91 17.71 -33.52
C GLU A 618 -19.44 18.18 -33.49
N THR A 619 -19.10 19.00 -34.48
CA THR A 619 -17.80 19.68 -34.60
C THR A 619 -17.62 20.62 -33.41
N ILE A 620 -16.80 20.23 -32.45
CA ILE A 620 -16.29 21.14 -31.42
C ILE A 620 -15.47 22.21 -32.14
N GLY A 621 -15.88 23.47 -32.04
CA GLY A 621 -15.27 24.58 -32.76
C GLY A 621 -13.75 24.65 -32.55
N GLU A 622 -13.00 24.87 -33.63
CA GLU A 622 -11.56 25.16 -33.61
C GLU A 622 -11.31 26.41 -32.77
N GLY A 623 -11.00 26.24 -31.48
CA GLY A 623 -10.68 27.37 -30.61
C GLY A 623 -10.79 27.13 -29.12
N SER A 624 -11.36 26.02 -28.67
CA SER A 624 -11.62 25.85 -27.23
C SER A 624 -10.44 25.33 -26.43
N ALA A 625 -10.15 26.00 -25.32
CA ALA A 625 -8.99 25.76 -24.48
C ALA A 625 -8.96 24.36 -23.83
N LEU A 626 -7.79 23.68 -23.85
CA LEU A 626 -7.40 22.75 -22.78
C LEU A 626 -7.44 23.58 -21.48
N GLY A 627 -8.57 23.49 -20.76
CA GLY A 627 -8.85 24.28 -19.57
C GLY A 627 -10.32 24.65 -19.34
N ASN A 628 -11.15 24.84 -20.37
CA ASN A 628 -12.52 25.39 -20.19
C ASN A 628 -13.66 24.59 -20.85
N HIS A 629 -13.41 23.38 -21.35
CA HIS A 629 -14.48 22.42 -21.61
C HIS A 629 -14.34 21.23 -20.67
N THR A 630 -15.04 21.31 -19.53
CA THR A 630 -15.42 20.16 -18.70
C THR A 630 -16.55 19.40 -19.40
N GLY A 631 -16.29 18.85 -20.60
CA GLY A 631 -17.25 18.09 -21.40
C GLY A 631 -17.68 16.76 -20.75
N GLY A 632 -17.99 16.78 -19.45
CA GLY A 632 -18.35 15.64 -18.64
C GLY A 632 -17.18 14.83 -18.06
N ARG A 633 -15.91 15.15 -18.36
CA ARG A 633 -14.75 14.40 -17.85
C ARG A 633 -14.54 14.66 -16.36
N GLU A 634 -14.42 13.60 -15.57
CA GLU A 634 -14.03 13.70 -14.16
C GLU A 634 -12.54 14.01 -14.06
N THR A 635 -12.21 15.14 -13.43
CA THR A 635 -10.83 15.64 -13.31
C THR A 635 -10.18 15.32 -11.96
N ARG A 636 -10.97 14.87 -10.98
CA ARG A 636 -10.49 14.55 -9.64
C ARG A 636 -10.76 13.08 -9.32
N TRP A 637 -9.65 12.37 -9.11
CA TRP A 637 -9.65 10.95 -8.75
C TRP A 637 -8.93 10.76 -7.42
N PHE A 638 -9.47 9.91 -6.57
CA PHE A 638 -8.84 9.48 -5.34
C PHE A 638 -8.16 8.13 -5.53
N ASN A 639 -6.97 8.00 -4.96
CA ASN A 639 -6.31 6.72 -4.76
C ASN A 639 -6.63 6.23 -3.34
N LEU A 640 -7.56 5.28 -3.23
CA LEU A 640 -7.97 4.65 -1.98
C LEU A 640 -7.17 3.35 -1.78
N GLY A 641 -5.89 3.46 -1.41
CA GLY A 641 -5.06 2.26 -1.16
C GLY A 641 -4.67 1.47 -2.41
N GLY A 642 -4.66 2.10 -3.58
CA GLY A 642 -4.42 1.49 -4.89
C GLY A 642 -5.67 1.43 -5.77
N GLN A 643 -6.87 1.54 -5.18
CA GLN A 643 -8.13 1.61 -5.91
C GLN A 643 -8.42 3.05 -6.34
N LEU A 644 -8.61 3.26 -7.65
CA LEU A 644 -8.91 4.59 -8.18
C LEU A 644 -10.42 4.82 -8.23
N VAL A 645 -10.89 5.92 -7.63
CA VAL A 645 -12.32 6.25 -7.54
C VAL A 645 -12.58 7.71 -7.91
N PRO A 646 -13.57 8.00 -8.78
CA PRO A 646 -14.03 9.37 -9.07
C PRO A 646 -14.42 10.14 -7.81
N ALA A 647 -14.09 11.43 -7.72
CA ALA A 647 -14.42 12.26 -6.56
C ALA A 647 -15.92 12.25 -6.19
N PRO A 648 -16.89 12.36 -7.13
CA PRO A 648 -18.32 12.32 -6.79
C PRO A 648 -18.74 11.01 -6.11
N LYS A 649 -18.12 9.89 -6.48
CA LYS A 649 -18.40 8.58 -5.87
C LYS A 649 -17.81 8.47 -4.47
N VAL A 650 -16.62 9.02 -4.24
CA VAL A 650 -16.04 9.11 -2.88
C VAL A 650 -16.88 10.04 -2.01
N GLU A 651 -17.33 11.17 -2.53
CA GLU A 651 -18.18 12.10 -1.78
C GLU A 651 -19.51 11.45 -1.38
N THR A 652 -20.12 10.67 -2.29
CA THR A 652 -21.30 9.85 -2.01
C THR A 652 -21.01 8.80 -0.93
N LEU A 653 -19.91 8.06 -1.06
CA LEU A 653 -19.48 7.07 -0.08
C LEU A 653 -19.33 7.68 1.33
N LEU A 654 -18.67 8.84 1.43
CA LEU A 654 -18.49 9.53 2.70
C LEU A 654 -19.82 10.07 3.25
N ALA A 655 -20.73 10.53 2.38
CA ALA A 655 -22.08 10.91 2.79
C ALA A 655 -22.87 9.72 3.35
N ASP A 656 -22.79 8.55 2.72
CA ASP A 656 -23.43 7.32 3.18
C ASP A 656 -22.95 6.91 4.59
N VAL A 657 -21.66 7.09 4.88
CA VAL A 657 -21.12 6.86 6.23
C VAL A 657 -21.67 7.89 7.24
N ARG A 658 -21.69 9.18 6.89
CA ARG A 658 -22.23 10.24 7.77
C ARG A 658 -23.69 9.99 8.13
N GLU A 659 -24.49 9.71 7.11
CA GLU A 659 -25.93 9.47 7.21
C GLU A 659 -26.26 8.12 7.85
N GLY A 660 -25.26 7.24 8.03
CA GLY A 660 -25.42 5.93 8.64
C GLY A 660 -26.02 4.86 7.71
N ARG A 661 -26.05 5.12 6.38
CA ARG A 661 -26.35 4.10 5.36
C ARG A 661 -25.26 3.02 5.30
N ILE A 662 -24.02 3.42 5.55
CA ILE A 662 -22.90 2.52 5.85
C ILE A 662 -22.67 2.56 7.35
N SER A 663 -22.71 1.40 8.01
CA SER A 663 -22.78 1.32 9.48
C SER A 663 -21.64 0.53 10.11
N SER A 664 -20.76 -0.06 9.30
CA SER A 664 -19.63 -0.87 9.75
C SER A 664 -18.49 -0.87 8.73
N TRP A 665 -17.30 -1.31 9.16
CA TRP A 665 -16.17 -1.57 8.25
C TRP A 665 -16.51 -2.60 7.17
N LYS A 666 -17.31 -3.62 7.51
CA LYS A 666 -17.76 -4.63 6.55
C LYS A 666 -18.65 -4.02 5.45
N ASP A 667 -19.58 -3.15 5.80
CA ASP A 667 -20.43 -2.45 4.83
C ASP A 667 -19.59 -1.54 3.94
N LEU A 668 -18.58 -0.87 4.52
CA LEU A 668 -17.66 0.00 3.80
C LEU A 668 -16.81 -0.80 2.79
N HIS A 669 -16.30 -1.96 3.20
CA HIS A 669 -15.56 -2.88 2.32
C HIS A 669 -16.43 -3.39 1.17
N ALA A 670 -17.68 -3.78 1.45
CA ALA A 670 -18.63 -4.16 0.41
C ALA A 670 -18.90 -3.02 -0.59
N ARG A 671 -18.90 -1.77 -0.12
CA ARG A 671 -19.03 -0.61 -1.01
C ARG A 671 -17.77 -0.38 -1.85
N TYR A 672 -16.57 -0.66 -1.33
CA TYR A 672 -15.35 -0.67 -2.14
C TYR A 672 -15.41 -1.71 -3.26
N ASP A 673 -15.93 -2.90 -2.99
CA ASP A 673 -16.14 -3.93 -4.01
C ASP A 673 -17.07 -3.45 -5.13
N THR A 674 -18.22 -2.84 -4.77
CA THR A 674 -19.13 -2.26 -5.77
C THR A 674 -18.44 -1.16 -6.60
N LEU A 675 -17.68 -0.27 -5.96
CA LEU A 675 -16.93 0.77 -6.67
C LEU A 675 -15.86 0.19 -7.61
N TRP A 676 -15.28 -0.96 -7.26
CA TRP A 676 -14.32 -1.65 -8.11
C TRP A 676 -14.98 -2.32 -9.32
N GLU A 677 -16.19 -2.89 -9.15
CA GLU A 677 -16.98 -3.44 -10.25
C GLU A 677 -17.40 -2.34 -11.25
N GLU A 678 -17.67 -1.13 -10.77
CA GLU A 678 -17.99 0.04 -11.60
C GLU A 678 -16.75 0.65 -12.29
N TYR A 679 -15.55 0.48 -11.71
CA TYR A 679 -14.31 1.13 -12.16
C TYR A 679 -13.96 0.93 -13.64
N PRO A 680 -14.09 -0.26 -14.26
CA PRO A 680 -13.82 -0.44 -15.68
C PRO A 680 -14.64 0.50 -16.58
N VAL A 681 -15.91 0.76 -16.22
CA VAL A 681 -16.79 1.68 -16.96
C VAL A 681 -16.36 3.12 -16.73
N ASP A 682 -16.06 3.51 -15.49
CA ASP A 682 -15.58 4.86 -15.18
C ASP A 682 -14.26 5.17 -15.91
N LYS A 683 -13.33 4.21 -15.91
CA LYS A 683 -12.04 4.30 -16.61
C LYS A 683 -12.24 4.39 -18.13
N LEU A 684 -13.18 3.63 -18.70
CA LEU A 684 -13.47 3.69 -20.13
C LEU A 684 -14.09 5.04 -20.52
N ARG A 685 -15.04 5.55 -19.72
CA ARG A 685 -15.62 6.88 -19.89
C ARG A 685 -14.53 7.96 -19.84
N HIS A 686 -13.66 7.88 -18.85
CA HIS A 686 -12.52 8.78 -18.70
C HIS A 686 -11.57 8.72 -19.91
N ALA A 687 -11.26 7.53 -20.41
CA ALA A 687 -10.41 7.31 -21.58
C ALA A 687 -11.00 7.91 -22.87
N LEU A 688 -12.32 7.76 -23.09
CA LEU A 688 -13.02 8.38 -24.21
C LEU A 688 -12.90 9.91 -24.16
N LEU A 689 -13.29 10.50 -23.04
CA LEU A 689 -13.33 11.95 -22.88
C LEU A 689 -11.91 12.55 -22.91
N SER A 690 -10.91 11.86 -22.35
CA SER A 690 -9.50 12.24 -22.45
C SER A 690 -9.01 12.29 -23.91
N LEU A 691 -9.44 11.32 -24.73
CA LEU A 691 -9.09 11.28 -26.15
C LEU A 691 -9.77 12.42 -26.93
N GLN A 692 -11.04 12.71 -26.64
CA GLN A 692 -11.77 13.82 -27.25
C GLN A 692 -11.14 15.17 -26.88
N ASP A 693 -10.80 15.37 -25.60
CA ASP A 693 -10.13 16.60 -25.13
C ASP A 693 -8.74 16.77 -25.74
N LEU A 694 -7.99 15.68 -25.93
CA LEU A 694 -6.67 15.72 -26.56
C LEU A 694 -6.72 16.25 -28.00
N TRP A 695 -7.75 15.82 -28.73
CA TRP A 695 -7.99 16.18 -30.12
C TRP A 695 -8.82 17.46 -30.29
N GLY A 696 -9.57 17.87 -29.26
CA GLY A 696 -10.56 18.94 -29.36
C GLY A 696 -11.71 18.59 -30.29
N ALA A 697 -12.09 17.30 -30.39
CA ALA A 697 -13.14 16.84 -31.29
C ALA A 697 -13.83 15.57 -30.75
N SER A 698 -15.11 15.44 -31.05
CA SER A 698 -15.90 14.24 -30.77
C SER A 698 -15.38 13.01 -31.50
N LEU A 699 -15.69 11.81 -30.98
CA LEU A 699 -15.17 10.57 -31.53
C LEU A 699 -15.88 10.25 -32.84
N SER A 700 -15.23 10.57 -33.96
CA SER A 700 -15.67 10.22 -35.29
C SER A 700 -14.86 9.06 -35.87
N LYS A 701 -15.37 8.45 -36.94
CA LYS A 701 -14.67 7.40 -37.68
C LYS A 701 -13.28 7.85 -38.14
N VAL A 702 -13.18 9.09 -38.61
CA VAL A 702 -11.92 9.72 -39.04
C VAL A 702 -10.97 9.89 -37.86
N LEU A 703 -11.46 10.41 -36.74
CA LEU A 703 -10.66 10.62 -35.54
C LEU A 703 -10.16 9.29 -34.95
N TRP A 704 -11.02 8.28 -34.95
CA TRP A 704 -10.68 6.94 -34.48
C TRP A 704 -9.60 6.31 -35.36
N GLY A 705 -9.76 6.36 -36.68
CA GLY A 705 -8.73 5.89 -37.62
C GLY A 705 -7.39 6.61 -37.45
N LYS A 706 -7.40 7.93 -37.23
CA LYS A 706 -6.19 8.72 -36.92
C LYS A 706 -5.56 8.30 -35.59
N SER A 707 -6.37 8.11 -34.55
CA SER A 707 -5.91 7.71 -33.21
C SER A 707 -5.28 6.31 -33.23
N LEU A 708 -5.88 5.37 -33.96
CA LEU A 708 -5.33 4.03 -34.15
C LEU A 708 -3.96 4.07 -34.84
N LYS A 709 -3.80 4.88 -35.89
CA LYS A 709 -2.52 5.06 -36.58
C LYS A 709 -1.44 5.64 -35.65
N GLU A 710 -1.78 6.65 -34.85
CA GLU A 710 -0.83 7.19 -33.88
C GLU A 710 -0.51 6.20 -32.76
N ALA A 711 -1.47 5.40 -32.31
CA ALA A 711 -1.23 4.35 -31.34
C ALA A 711 -0.28 3.26 -31.85
N GLU A 712 -0.31 2.90 -33.15
CA GLU A 712 0.70 2.03 -33.76
C GLU A 712 2.10 2.66 -33.66
N ARG A 713 2.25 3.94 -34.06
CA ARG A 713 3.53 4.66 -33.94
C ARG A 713 4.03 4.63 -32.49
N ILE A 714 3.16 4.90 -31.52
CA ILE A 714 3.50 4.92 -30.10
C ILE A 714 3.88 3.52 -29.60
N GLN A 715 3.15 2.47 -29.99
CA GLN A 715 3.48 1.10 -29.60
C GLN A 715 4.86 0.68 -30.13
N SER A 716 5.18 1.03 -31.38
CA SER A 716 6.53 0.83 -31.95
C SER A 716 7.58 1.58 -31.16
N TYR A 717 7.32 2.84 -30.81
CA TYR A 717 8.22 3.65 -29.97
C TYR A 717 8.47 3.01 -28.60
N ILE A 718 7.43 2.51 -27.93
CA ILE A 718 7.55 1.80 -26.64
C ILE A 718 8.40 0.54 -26.80
N LEU A 719 8.11 -0.29 -27.80
CA LEU A 719 8.85 -1.53 -28.06
C LEU A 719 10.34 -1.23 -28.29
N GLU A 720 10.64 -0.26 -29.16
CA GLU A 720 12.01 0.15 -29.45
C GLU A 720 12.71 0.66 -28.20
N GLY A 721 12.07 1.50 -27.39
CA GLY A 721 12.71 2.00 -26.17
C GLY A 721 12.94 0.92 -25.11
N VAL A 722 12.04 -0.06 -24.97
CA VAL A 722 12.26 -1.25 -24.12
C VAL A 722 13.49 -2.04 -24.60
N VAL A 723 13.58 -2.33 -25.91
CA VAL A 723 14.70 -3.06 -26.50
C VAL A 723 16.00 -2.27 -26.36
N ASN A 724 15.99 -0.98 -26.71
CA ASN A 724 17.16 -0.09 -26.65
C ASN A 724 17.66 0.08 -25.22
N SER A 725 16.76 0.25 -24.25
CA SER A 725 17.14 0.35 -22.84
C SER A 725 17.80 -0.94 -22.35
N ARG A 726 17.23 -2.11 -22.70
CA ARG A 726 17.80 -3.40 -22.30
C ARG A 726 19.11 -3.72 -23.03
N ARG A 727 19.28 -3.27 -24.28
CA ARG A 727 20.52 -3.43 -25.07
C ARG A 727 21.73 -2.79 -24.39
N LYS A 728 21.54 -1.66 -23.68
CA LYS A 728 22.60 -1.00 -22.90
C LYS A 728 23.25 -1.93 -21.85
N ASP A 729 22.54 -2.94 -21.35
CA ASP A 729 23.11 -3.90 -20.41
C ASP A 729 24.20 -4.78 -21.05
N TYR A 730 24.17 -4.92 -22.38
CA TYR A 730 25.09 -5.75 -23.16
C TYR A 730 26.19 -4.92 -23.82
N GLU A 731 25.86 -3.72 -24.30
CA GLU A 731 26.78 -2.90 -25.12
C GLU A 731 27.60 -1.88 -24.32
N ASN A 732 27.16 -1.47 -23.13
CA ASN A 732 27.84 -0.43 -22.38
C ASN A 732 29.27 -0.86 -21.98
N PRO A 733 30.32 -0.14 -22.40
CA PRO A 733 31.71 -0.50 -22.08
C PRO A 733 31.99 -0.63 -20.59
N PHE A 734 31.38 0.20 -19.74
CA PHE A 734 31.53 0.11 -18.28
C PHE A 734 30.87 -1.12 -17.68
N ARG A 735 29.80 -1.63 -18.30
CA ARG A 735 29.21 -2.93 -17.90
C ARG A 735 30.03 -4.09 -18.42
N LYS A 736 30.58 -4.00 -19.64
CA LYS A 736 31.47 -5.01 -20.19
C LYS A 736 32.77 -5.15 -19.38
N ALA A 737 33.28 -4.04 -18.85
CA ALA A 737 34.54 -3.98 -18.09
C ALA A 737 34.55 -4.85 -16.82
N THR A 738 33.40 -5.30 -16.31
CA THR A 738 33.33 -6.21 -15.15
C THR A 738 33.40 -7.69 -15.52
N PHE A 739 33.53 -8.02 -16.80
CA PHE A 739 33.67 -9.39 -17.29
C PHE A 739 35.07 -9.57 -17.90
N ARG A 740 35.66 -10.75 -17.71
CA ARG A 740 36.97 -11.14 -18.26
C ARG A 740 36.92 -11.26 -19.79
N ASN A 741 35.77 -11.66 -20.35
CA ASN A 741 35.53 -11.81 -21.79
C ASN A 741 34.02 -11.90 -22.10
N GLU A 742 33.67 -11.94 -23.39
CA GLU A 742 32.26 -11.99 -23.84
C GLU A 742 31.56 -13.32 -23.50
N GLU A 743 32.29 -14.43 -23.42
CA GLU A 743 31.71 -15.72 -23.02
C GLU A 743 31.25 -15.70 -21.56
N GLU A 744 32.03 -15.10 -20.65
CA GLU A 744 31.61 -14.87 -19.25
C GLU A 744 30.41 -13.93 -19.17
N GLN A 745 30.42 -12.82 -19.93
CA GLN A 745 29.28 -11.91 -19.99
C GLN A 745 28.01 -12.64 -20.44
N LYS A 746 28.09 -13.46 -21.49
CA LYS A 746 26.96 -14.22 -22.03
C LYS A 746 26.48 -15.31 -21.07
N ALA A 747 27.39 -15.99 -20.37
CA ALA A 747 27.04 -16.98 -19.36
C ALA A 747 26.32 -16.34 -18.15
N VAL A 748 26.70 -15.12 -17.76
CA VAL A 748 26.12 -14.43 -16.59
C VAL A 748 24.84 -13.66 -16.93
N VAL A 749 24.83 -12.89 -18.01
CA VAL A 749 23.75 -11.96 -18.36
C VAL A 749 22.74 -12.59 -19.34
N GLY A 750 23.12 -13.69 -20.00
CA GLY A 750 22.36 -14.30 -21.08
C GLY A 750 22.50 -13.52 -22.39
N SER A 751 21.55 -13.70 -23.31
CA SER A 751 21.46 -12.90 -24.54
C SER A 751 20.21 -12.01 -24.53
N LEU A 752 20.27 -10.89 -25.25
CA LEU A 752 19.14 -9.96 -25.37
C LEU A 752 17.93 -10.63 -26.01
N GLU A 753 18.16 -11.47 -27.01
CA GLU A 753 17.13 -12.20 -27.76
C GLU A 753 16.43 -13.23 -26.88
N LYS A 754 17.13 -13.81 -25.91
CA LYS A 754 16.54 -14.78 -24.97
C LYS A 754 15.96 -14.13 -23.72
N ASN A 755 16.01 -12.80 -23.59
CA ASN A 755 15.48 -12.13 -22.41
C ASN A 755 13.94 -12.29 -22.33
N PRO A 756 13.40 -12.97 -21.29
CA PRO A 756 11.97 -13.29 -21.24
C PRO A 756 11.06 -12.07 -21.27
N PHE A 757 11.45 -10.98 -20.62
CA PHE A 757 10.65 -9.76 -20.57
C PHE A 757 10.63 -9.02 -21.93
N VAL A 758 11.78 -8.95 -22.63
CA VAL A 758 11.81 -8.38 -23.98
C VAL A 758 10.94 -9.20 -24.96
N GLN A 759 10.95 -10.52 -24.83
CA GLN A 759 10.09 -11.39 -25.65
C GLN A 759 8.60 -11.20 -25.35
N LEU A 760 8.25 -11.05 -24.06
CA LEU A 760 6.89 -10.71 -23.64
C LEU A 760 6.43 -9.40 -24.31
N VAL A 761 7.20 -8.32 -24.18
CA VAL A 761 6.83 -7.01 -24.76
C VAL A 761 6.74 -7.08 -26.29
N LYS A 762 7.61 -7.86 -26.96
CA LYS A 762 7.50 -8.11 -28.42
C LYS A 762 6.19 -8.80 -28.80
N ALA A 763 5.79 -9.81 -28.03
CA ALA A 763 4.55 -10.55 -28.27
C ALA A 763 3.32 -9.66 -28.01
N GLU A 764 3.30 -8.93 -26.89
CA GLU A 764 2.23 -7.98 -26.57
C GLU A 764 2.11 -6.87 -27.61
N SER A 765 3.24 -6.33 -28.08
CA SER A 765 3.28 -5.32 -29.13
C SER A 765 2.70 -5.87 -30.43
N ARG A 766 3.09 -7.09 -30.83
CA ARG A 766 2.55 -7.73 -32.04
C ARG A 766 1.04 -7.89 -31.94
N LEU A 767 0.55 -8.43 -30.83
CA LEU A 767 -0.88 -8.60 -30.60
C LEU A 767 -1.60 -7.26 -30.66
N PHE A 768 -1.07 -6.20 -30.02
CA PHE A 768 -1.65 -4.87 -30.09
C PHE A 768 -1.75 -4.33 -31.53
N MET A 769 -0.72 -4.53 -32.35
CA MET A 769 -0.74 -4.14 -33.76
C MET A 769 -1.76 -4.93 -34.59
N GLU A 770 -1.86 -6.25 -34.37
CA GLU A 770 -2.85 -7.11 -35.03
C GLU A 770 -4.28 -6.66 -34.71
N ARG A 771 -4.52 -6.32 -33.44
CA ARG A 771 -5.80 -5.77 -32.94
C ARG A 771 -6.15 -4.47 -33.64
N ILE A 772 -5.20 -3.53 -33.74
CA ILE A 772 -5.41 -2.27 -34.46
C ILE A 772 -5.71 -2.53 -35.94
N ALA A 773 -4.91 -3.37 -36.62
CA ALA A 773 -5.09 -3.68 -38.04
C ALA A 773 -6.48 -4.26 -38.33
N LYS A 774 -6.96 -5.16 -37.46
CA LYS A 774 -8.30 -5.72 -37.55
C LYS A 774 -9.37 -4.64 -37.44
N VAL A 775 -9.31 -3.76 -36.44
CA VAL A 775 -10.29 -2.67 -36.31
C VAL A 775 -10.22 -1.71 -37.49
N ARG A 776 -9.02 -1.36 -37.97
CA ARG A 776 -8.83 -0.49 -39.14
C ARG A 776 -9.44 -1.05 -40.42
N SER A 777 -9.47 -2.38 -40.61
CA SER A 777 -10.15 -2.99 -41.77
C SER A 777 -11.68 -2.90 -41.72
N LEU A 778 -12.24 -2.56 -40.56
CA LEU A 778 -13.67 -2.40 -40.31
C LEU A 778 -14.08 -0.91 -40.26
N LEU A 779 -13.12 0.00 -40.40
CA LEU A 779 -13.33 1.43 -40.65
C LEU A 779 -13.25 1.64 -42.16
#